data_AF-A0A1I1TXW3-F1
#
_entry.id   AF-A0A1I1TXW3-F1
#
_cell.length_a   1.000
_cell.length_b   1.000
_cell.length_c   1.000
_cell.angle_alpha   90.00
_cell.angle_beta   90.00
_cell.angle_gamma   90.00
#
_symmetry.space_group_name_H-M   'P 1'
#
loop_
_entity.id
_entity.type
_entity.pdbx_description
1 polymer ?
#
loop_
_entity_poly.entity_id
_entity_poly.type
_entity_poly.pdbx_seq_one_letter_code
_entity_poly.pdbx_strand_id
1 'polypeptide(L)'
;MPTPFKALLIGVPVYEDDALSNLPCVGTDLQELEAALRTTGYEVDVHDVEKTDMDSLDQAVERILQEATEGQTILIYLSGHGIHHNGTDCLVPGGARTRSRNFRNRCLSLDFSEYVTHSRAGNVIVFVDACREGVTLQEMSGVGNARAWSTMQVLRVGNRHYCHVYACSPGEYARYVITPTGSFSLFSRALSTLVAAEDGPRTLSELGRALQDSLDELTAKHGCPRQQIRIRTESKPEPDEWVLFPRPERSVSAWSADEHPWAALAREHPAWQLAADGPGKEPLRDAAVAFTTRLAEQWEADAQLLSADPWHPAGFAERTTDRVSWLLTRVLNPEKLKLSSAEAALLVVLPFLYVAHGGRRAARSLALGADPENLRPTAEPTAERARYEQFFGSHPRLVRRWERITGDGTQGIAWWLYHRWFSRQPLDNREPALRELTRLATPPECPVQSPEQRLVAEALAPDTLTGLLRSLRSAPGRIPTGPPRHLAGASVLEQQVRDRLLAGLLTVAHRLAIDPTLLPEVVVDHLGIWYSVDLPGLHRTLEGARWEPRGRTRVLHATCTHPAVELALRQQTAALDALLGTLDAQGSGEPQWEPLQDLPVHASAEGVRAALTAAGKPEYESTDLRFRLADDRVQELLMGEQLYGDPALAIRELYQNALDACRYRDARTAFLRRRSAYGRPWAGSITFTQGQENGRPYIECRDNGIGMGEHELREVFSRAGMRFADLPEFLEEQAAWREEGISLYPNSQFGIGVLSYFMIADDIRVTTCRLDREGRPGEELRVDIAGPGALFKIQRLGRGEEAGTAVRLFLRSADRAPSCVGLLRRLLWISDYSVNATDPTGSQKWEPGVLSESAPLDAADPAADHARRGPGIRVAAGSRPQLWWCSRGGGILADGLWAGIPRFGAVVNLDGPHTPRLSVDRRKALNHDRAYVDDLLHREIPALLRPDAPVLDHAWVSQLVAHDPRLADEVLLRAVAERRTPWVVGKRNLDVTAVGCFTEDAPEYATGDLEHLSSLPPGLQEWRHLAWVKAGAFPGVLAVAPEEVPLARPTDAVLLSVSRYPVSRPGRQRTTGDWLPRGEAVPVGHVYRVAKQTGYTPA
;
A
#
# COMPACT_ATOMS: atom_id res chain seq x y z
N MET A 1 -3.06 -45.57 17.42
CA MET A 1 -1.69 -45.69 17.93
C MET A 1 -1.66 -44.94 19.26
N PRO A 2 -1.11 -45.49 20.36
CA PRO A 2 -0.93 -44.74 21.60
C PRO A 2 -0.07 -43.49 21.35
N THR A 3 -0.36 -42.39 22.05
CA THR A 3 0.41 -41.13 21.96
C THR A 3 1.84 -41.34 22.45
N PRO A 4 2.88 -40.85 21.75
CA PRO A 4 4.26 -41.06 22.18
C PRO A 4 4.65 -40.25 23.44
N PHE A 5 3.81 -39.32 23.88
CA PHE A 5 4.05 -38.42 25.01
C PHE A 5 2.83 -38.38 25.95
N LYS A 6 3.04 -38.67 27.24
CA LYS A 6 2.00 -38.62 28.28
C LYS A 6 2.49 -37.84 29.50
N ALA A 7 1.61 -37.08 30.13
CA ALA A 7 1.93 -36.27 31.31
C ALA A 7 0.94 -36.52 32.46
N LEU A 8 1.44 -36.49 33.70
CA LEU A 8 0.65 -36.46 34.93
C LEU A 8 0.95 -35.18 35.69
N LEU A 9 -0.06 -34.36 35.97
CA LEU A 9 0.08 -33.14 36.77
C LEU A 9 -0.57 -33.34 38.14
N ILE A 10 0.20 -33.21 39.22
CA ILE A 10 -0.24 -33.31 40.61
C ILE A 10 0.03 -31.98 41.32
N GLY A 11 -0.97 -31.46 42.02
CA GLY A 11 -0.83 -30.28 42.86
C GLY A 11 -1.54 -30.42 44.20
N VAL A 12 -0.93 -29.89 45.26
CA VAL A 12 -1.50 -29.85 46.61
C VAL A 12 -1.71 -28.38 47.03
N PRO A 13 -2.92 -27.82 46.87
CA PRO A 13 -3.18 -26.40 47.12
C PRO A 13 -3.51 -26.05 48.58
N VAL A 14 -4.11 -27.00 49.33
CA VAL A 14 -4.66 -26.75 50.67
C VAL A 14 -4.08 -27.72 51.69
N TYR A 15 -3.73 -27.20 52.87
CA TYR A 15 -3.12 -27.93 53.96
C TYR A 15 -3.94 -27.80 55.26
N GLU A 16 -4.11 -28.91 55.97
CA GLU A 16 -4.79 -28.94 57.27
C GLU A 16 -3.89 -28.52 58.44
N ASP A 17 -2.58 -28.48 58.24
CA ASP A 17 -1.62 -28.10 59.28
C ASP A 17 -1.40 -26.58 59.30
N ASP A 18 -1.68 -25.95 60.44
CA ASP A 18 -1.45 -24.51 60.66
C ASP A 18 0.00 -24.06 60.40
N ALA A 19 0.97 -24.99 60.44
CA ALA A 19 2.38 -24.71 60.14
C ALA A 19 2.68 -24.55 58.63
N LEU A 20 1.76 -24.96 57.75
CA LEU A 20 1.91 -24.89 56.29
C LEU A 20 0.87 -23.94 55.71
N SER A 21 1.31 -22.96 54.93
CA SER A 21 0.39 -22.04 54.24
C SER A 21 -0.24 -22.70 53.02
N ASN A 22 -1.51 -22.39 52.75
CA ASN A 22 -2.17 -22.77 51.50
C ASN A 22 -1.48 -22.09 50.31
N LEU A 23 -1.44 -22.78 49.18
CA LEU A 23 -0.78 -22.34 47.94
C LEU A 23 -1.85 -22.06 46.86
N PRO A 24 -2.40 -20.83 46.80
CA PRO A 24 -3.51 -20.51 45.90
C PRO A 24 -3.14 -20.52 44.42
N CYS A 25 -1.84 -20.52 44.08
CA CYS A 25 -1.36 -20.55 42.71
C CYS A 25 -1.46 -21.92 42.04
N VAL A 26 -1.42 -23.01 42.81
CA VAL A 26 -1.27 -24.39 42.29
C VAL A 26 -2.37 -24.74 41.29
N GLY A 27 -3.63 -24.40 41.59
CA GLY A 27 -4.75 -24.70 40.68
C GLY A 27 -4.62 -24.01 39.32
N THR A 28 -4.21 -22.74 39.31
CA THR A 28 -3.98 -21.96 38.08
C THR A 28 -2.75 -22.45 37.34
N ASP A 29 -1.67 -22.76 38.06
CA ASP A 29 -0.40 -23.24 37.50
C ASP A 29 -0.58 -24.58 36.76
N LEU A 30 -1.37 -25.51 37.32
CA LEU A 30 -1.70 -26.78 36.65
C LEU A 30 -2.53 -26.57 35.37
N GLN A 31 -3.49 -25.64 35.38
CA GLN A 31 -4.33 -25.35 34.21
C GLN A 31 -3.52 -24.74 33.06
N GLU A 32 -2.62 -23.81 33.36
CA GLU A 32 -1.75 -23.18 32.36
C GLU A 32 -0.77 -24.20 31.77
N LEU A 33 -0.16 -25.04 32.61
CA LEU A 33 0.76 -26.07 32.15
C LEU A 33 0.04 -27.17 31.37
N GLU A 34 -1.18 -27.55 31.76
CA GLU A 34 -2.01 -28.48 31.00
C GLU A 34 -2.27 -27.94 29.58
N ALA A 35 -2.70 -26.69 29.47
CA ALA A 35 -2.96 -26.04 28.19
C ALA A 35 -1.71 -26.02 27.31
N ALA A 36 -0.55 -25.66 27.88
CA ALA A 36 0.72 -25.66 27.17
C ALA A 36 1.17 -27.06 26.73
N LEU A 37 1.05 -28.08 27.59
CA LEU A 37 1.46 -29.44 27.23
C LEU A 37 0.57 -30.03 26.13
N ARG A 38 -0.75 -29.78 26.17
CA ARG A 38 -1.67 -30.26 25.14
C ARG A 38 -1.37 -29.68 23.75
N THR A 39 -0.93 -28.42 23.65
CA THR A 39 -0.51 -27.84 22.35
C THR A 39 0.75 -28.50 21.79
N THR A 40 1.61 -29.03 22.65
CA THR A 40 2.80 -29.81 22.25
C THR A 40 2.51 -31.30 21.98
N GLY A 41 1.24 -31.72 21.98
CA GLY A 41 0.87 -33.11 21.64
C GLY A 41 0.98 -34.12 22.79
N TYR A 42 1.12 -33.66 24.04
CA TYR A 42 1.02 -34.53 25.21
C TYR A 42 -0.44 -34.90 25.50
N GLU A 43 -0.64 -36.16 25.88
CA GLU A 43 -1.84 -36.59 26.59
C GLU A 43 -1.66 -36.31 28.09
N VAL A 44 -2.44 -35.37 28.63
CA VAL A 44 -2.28 -34.87 30.01
C VAL A 44 -3.39 -35.42 30.91
N ASP A 45 -2.99 -36.09 31.99
CA ASP A 45 -3.83 -36.48 33.14
C ASP A 45 -3.59 -35.49 34.30
N VAL A 46 -4.61 -34.76 34.74
CA VAL A 46 -4.52 -33.89 35.92
C VAL A 46 -5.13 -34.62 37.12
N HIS A 47 -4.35 -34.79 38.18
CA HIS A 47 -4.82 -35.44 39.40
C HIS A 47 -5.79 -34.52 40.17
N ASP A 48 -6.80 -35.14 40.77
CA ASP A 48 -7.84 -34.43 41.52
C ASP A 48 -7.23 -33.72 42.74
N VAL A 49 -7.29 -32.39 42.74
CA VAL A 49 -6.70 -31.51 43.78
C VAL A 49 -7.38 -31.64 45.14
N GLU A 50 -8.53 -32.32 45.22
CA GLU A 50 -9.18 -32.65 46.49
C GLU A 50 -8.66 -33.98 47.08
N LYS A 51 -8.05 -34.85 46.25
CA LYS A 51 -7.51 -36.17 46.66
C LYS A 51 -6.02 -36.11 46.90
N THR A 52 -5.63 -35.35 47.92
CA THR A 52 -4.22 -35.06 48.21
C THR A 52 -3.59 -36.00 49.23
N ASP A 53 -4.26 -37.06 49.67
CA ASP A 53 -3.69 -38.06 50.58
C ASP A 53 -2.57 -38.89 49.91
N MET A 54 -1.65 -39.40 50.72
CA MET A 54 -0.44 -40.09 50.24
C MET A 54 -0.77 -41.30 49.36
N ASP A 55 -1.77 -42.11 49.72
CA ASP A 55 -2.15 -43.31 48.96
C ASP A 55 -2.71 -42.93 47.58
N SER A 56 -3.55 -41.89 47.51
CA SER A 56 -4.09 -41.38 46.25
C SER A 56 -3.01 -40.82 45.32
N LEU A 57 -2.02 -40.09 45.86
CA LEU A 57 -0.93 -39.52 45.06
C LEU A 57 0.03 -40.60 44.55
N ASP A 58 0.38 -41.56 45.41
CA ASP A 58 1.26 -42.67 45.06
C ASP A 58 0.63 -43.58 43.99
N GLN A 59 -0.66 -43.90 44.14
CA GLN A 59 -1.43 -44.65 43.12
C GLN A 59 -1.49 -43.92 41.77
N ALA A 60 -1.59 -42.58 41.77
CA ALA A 60 -1.61 -41.81 40.52
C ALA A 60 -0.28 -41.93 39.76
N VAL A 61 0.84 -41.84 40.48
CA VAL A 61 2.20 -42.00 39.92
C VAL A 61 2.44 -43.44 39.47
N GLU A 62 2.09 -44.42 40.29
CA GLU A 62 2.23 -45.84 39.94
C GLU A 62 1.43 -46.17 38.67
N ARG A 63 0.17 -45.71 38.59
CA ARG A 63 -0.72 -45.96 37.44
C ARG A 63 -0.14 -45.44 36.13
N ILE A 64 0.31 -44.17 36.07
CA ILE A 64 0.84 -43.62 34.81
C ILE A 64 2.13 -44.34 34.37
N LEU A 65 2.97 -44.75 35.31
CA LEU A 65 4.22 -45.46 35.01
C LEU A 65 3.96 -46.92 34.59
N GLN A 66 2.95 -47.59 35.15
CA GLN A 66 2.57 -48.96 34.78
C GLN A 66 1.84 -49.02 33.43
N GLU A 67 1.00 -48.03 33.12
CA GLU A 67 0.25 -47.95 31.86
C GLU A 67 1.12 -47.53 30.66
N ALA A 68 2.37 -47.09 30.89
CA ALA A 68 3.25 -46.60 29.84
C ALA A 68 3.54 -47.66 28.76
N THR A 69 3.47 -47.25 27.49
CA THR A 69 3.84 -48.12 26.36
C THR A 69 5.34 -48.08 26.06
N GLU A 70 5.84 -49.08 25.32
CA GLU A 70 7.27 -49.19 25.01
C GLU A 70 7.79 -47.96 24.26
N GLY A 71 8.83 -47.31 24.79
CA GLY A 71 9.45 -46.11 24.19
C GLY A 71 8.70 -44.80 24.41
N GLN A 72 7.59 -44.79 25.15
CA GLN A 72 6.83 -43.58 25.47
C GLN A 72 7.62 -42.64 26.39
N THR A 73 7.48 -41.33 26.20
CA THR A 73 8.01 -40.29 27.10
C THR A 73 6.93 -39.92 28.13
N ILE A 74 7.25 -40.08 29.42
CA ILE A 74 6.38 -39.76 30.54
C ILE A 74 6.90 -38.51 31.26
N LEU A 75 6.03 -37.51 31.43
CA LEU A 75 6.29 -36.30 32.20
C LEU A 75 5.44 -36.31 33.47
N ILE A 76 6.06 -36.17 34.65
CA ILE A 76 5.34 -36.03 35.91
C ILE A 76 5.64 -34.63 36.45
N TYR A 77 4.61 -33.86 36.75
CA TYR A 77 4.72 -32.53 37.33
C TYR A 77 4.14 -32.54 38.73
N LEU A 78 4.92 -32.10 39.72
CA LEU A 78 4.54 -32.08 41.13
C LEU A 78 4.65 -30.65 41.67
N SER A 79 3.56 -30.12 42.22
CA SER A 79 3.53 -28.78 42.82
C SER A 79 2.94 -28.80 44.23
N GLY A 80 3.61 -28.14 45.18
CA GLY A 80 3.15 -28.06 46.57
C GLY A 80 4.29 -27.81 47.55
N HIS A 81 4.04 -28.01 48.85
CA HIS A 81 5.09 -28.01 49.87
C HIS A 81 5.95 -29.27 49.75
N GLY A 82 7.26 -29.07 49.81
CA GLY A 82 8.25 -30.14 49.77
C GLY A 82 9.18 -30.10 50.99
N ILE A 83 9.69 -31.26 51.36
CA ILE A 83 10.63 -31.42 52.47
C ILE A 83 11.82 -32.28 52.02
N HIS A 84 13.01 -31.93 52.50
CA HIS A 84 14.23 -32.71 52.31
C HIS A 84 14.67 -33.33 53.65
N HIS A 85 14.75 -34.66 53.73
CA HIS A 85 15.18 -35.35 54.95
C HIS A 85 16.02 -36.60 54.65
N ASN A 86 17.17 -36.73 55.32
CA ASN A 86 18.11 -37.87 55.18
C ASN A 86 18.47 -38.23 53.72
N GLY A 87 18.60 -37.22 52.86
CA GLY A 87 18.94 -37.41 51.45
C GLY A 87 17.76 -37.68 50.53
N THR A 88 16.53 -37.76 51.05
CA THR A 88 15.32 -38.02 50.27
C THR A 88 14.39 -36.80 50.25
N ASP A 89 13.96 -36.41 49.05
CA ASP A 89 12.97 -35.34 48.83
C ASP A 89 11.55 -35.92 48.86
N CYS A 90 10.61 -35.21 49.48
CA CYS A 90 9.19 -35.60 49.55
C CYS A 90 8.26 -34.44 49.23
N LEU A 91 7.11 -34.75 48.61
CA LEU A 91 5.97 -33.85 48.51
C LEU A 91 5.05 -34.08 49.72
N VAL A 92 4.53 -33.01 50.32
CA VAL A 92 3.65 -33.05 51.50
C VAL A 92 2.18 -33.09 51.06
N PRO A 93 1.42 -34.14 51.43
CA PRO A 93 -0.04 -34.22 51.32
C PRO A 93 -0.79 -33.15 52.10
N GLY A 94 -1.98 -32.76 51.64
CA GLY A 94 -2.79 -31.71 52.30
C GLY A 94 -3.17 -32.07 53.75
N GLY A 95 -3.47 -33.35 54.01
CA GLY A 95 -3.80 -33.84 55.36
C GLY A 95 -2.60 -34.18 56.25
N ALA A 96 -1.36 -33.96 55.79
CA ALA A 96 -0.18 -34.31 56.58
C ALA A 96 0.14 -33.23 57.63
N ARG A 97 0.35 -33.66 58.88
CA ARG A 97 0.70 -32.76 60.00
C ARG A 97 2.18 -32.89 60.36
N THR A 98 2.94 -31.82 60.14
CA THR A 98 4.37 -31.63 60.42
C THR A 98 4.77 -32.00 61.86
N ARG A 99 3.87 -31.81 62.83
CA ARG A 99 4.07 -32.17 64.25
C ARG A 99 3.91 -33.67 64.56
N SER A 100 3.49 -34.48 63.59
CA SER A 100 3.32 -35.93 63.77
C SER A 100 4.66 -36.67 63.80
N ARG A 101 4.84 -37.60 64.75
CA ARG A 101 6.05 -38.46 64.79
C ARG A 101 6.22 -39.34 63.54
N ASN A 102 5.12 -39.66 62.85
CA ASN A 102 5.11 -40.44 61.61
C ASN A 102 4.91 -39.57 60.36
N PHE A 103 5.16 -38.25 60.45
CA PHE A 103 4.97 -37.30 59.34
C PHE A 103 5.67 -37.75 58.05
N ARG A 104 6.91 -38.25 58.17
CA ARG A 104 7.72 -38.75 57.05
C ARG A 104 7.02 -39.85 56.26
N ASN A 105 6.45 -40.85 56.94
CA ASN A 105 5.78 -42.00 56.31
C ASN A 105 4.42 -41.62 55.71
N ARG A 106 3.97 -40.37 55.90
CA ARG A 106 2.74 -39.83 55.32
C ARG A 106 3.03 -38.83 54.19
N CYS A 107 4.28 -38.67 53.77
CA CYS A 107 4.64 -37.83 52.63
C CYS A 107 4.93 -38.71 51.41
N LEU A 108 4.66 -38.20 50.21
CA LEU A 108 4.98 -38.91 48.97
C LEU A 108 6.50 -38.82 48.74
N SER A 109 7.19 -39.96 48.66
CA SER A 109 8.60 -40.02 48.25
C SER A 109 8.74 -39.57 46.80
N LEU A 110 9.69 -38.67 46.52
CA LEU A 110 10.00 -38.28 45.14
C LEU A 110 10.99 -39.23 44.47
N ASP A 111 11.37 -40.33 45.13
CA ASP A 111 12.15 -41.41 44.52
C ASP A 111 11.21 -42.45 43.92
N PHE A 112 10.96 -42.34 42.60
CA PHE A 112 10.12 -43.28 41.85
C PHE A 112 10.91 -44.40 41.17
N SER A 113 12.17 -44.62 41.55
CA SER A 113 13.06 -45.59 40.89
C SER A 113 12.46 -47.01 40.87
N GLU A 114 11.73 -47.39 41.91
CA GLU A 114 11.05 -48.68 41.99
C GLU A 114 9.95 -48.82 40.92
N TYR A 115 9.10 -47.80 40.75
CA TYR A 115 8.06 -47.78 39.72
C TYR A 115 8.66 -47.71 38.30
N VAL A 116 9.69 -46.88 38.12
CA VAL A 116 10.41 -46.71 36.84
C VAL A 116 11.09 -48.02 36.42
N THR A 117 11.62 -48.81 37.37
CA THR A 117 12.22 -50.13 37.08
C THR A 117 11.21 -51.10 36.48
N HIS A 118 9.93 -50.98 36.84
CA HIS A 118 8.85 -51.85 36.37
C HIS A 118 8.07 -51.27 35.16
N SER A 119 8.21 -49.97 34.86
CA SER A 119 7.60 -49.30 33.72
C SER A 119 8.13 -49.81 32.36
N ARG A 120 7.44 -49.52 31.25
CA ARG A 120 7.94 -49.71 29.87
C ARG A 120 8.32 -48.41 29.16
N ALA A 121 8.19 -47.26 29.83
CA ALA A 121 8.57 -45.97 29.29
C ALA A 121 10.04 -45.96 28.84
N GLY A 122 10.31 -45.29 27.72
CA GLY A 122 11.69 -45.05 27.26
C GLY A 122 12.34 -43.91 28.06
N ASN A 123 11.54 -42.88 28.33
CA ASN A 123 11.97 -41.65 28.98
C ASN A 123 11.01 -41.27 30.11
N VAL A 124 11.52 -40.90 31.27
CA VAL A 124 10.73 -40.41 32.41
C VAL A 124 11.36 -39.14 32.96
N ILE A 125 10.62 -38.04 32.95
CA ILE A 125 11.04 -36.76 33.52
C ILE A 125 10.08 -36.33 34.64
N VAL A 126 10.64 -35.91 35.77
CA VAL A 126 9.87 -35.47 36.94
C VAL A 126 10.22 -34.02 37.26
N PHE A 127 9.27 -33.12 37.07
CA PHE A 127 9.38 -31.72 37.46
C PHE A 127 8.85 -31.54 38.88
N VAL A 128 9.66 -30.93 39.74
CA VAL A 128 9.35 -30.74 41.16
C VAL A 128 9.35 -29.24 41.47
N ASP A 129 8.15 -28.68 41.55
CA ASP A 129 7.87 -27.31 41.98
C ASP A 129 7.49 -27.27 43.46
N ALA A 130 8.47 -27.60 44.31
CA ALA A 130 8.30 -27.67 45.75
C ALA A 130 9.60 -27.27 46.47
N CYS A 131 9.47 -26.68 47.67
CA CYS A 131 10.61 -26.31 48.51
C CYS A 131 11.43 -27.53 48.94
N ARG A 132 12.70 -27.31 49.31
CA ARG A 132 13.60 -28.35 49.81
C ARG A 132 14.16 -28.00 51.18
N GLU A 133 13.27 -27.76 52.14
CA GLU A 133 13.64 -27.45 53.52
C GLU A 133 14.22 -28.68 54.24
N GLY A 134 15.36 -28.52 54.90
CA GLY A 134 15.98 -29.56 55.71
C GLY A 134 15.39 -29.62 57.11
N VAL A 135 14.58 -30.64 57.42
CA VAL A 135 14.11 -30.90 58.79
C VAL A 135 14.91 -32.07 59.36
N THR A 136 15.69 -31.87 60.42
CA THR A 136 16.47 -32.94 61.07
C THR A 136 15.62 -33.68 62.11
N LEU A 137 15.07 -34.84 61.75
CA LEU A 137 14.47 -35.81 62.69
C LEU A 137 15.47 -36.92 63.01
N GLN A 138 15.65 -37.24 64.30
CA GLN A 138 16.64 -38.21 64.81
C GLN A 138 16.18 -39.68 64.69
N GLU A 139 17.13 -40.52 64.22
CA GLU A 139 17.29 -41.98 64.40
C GLU A 139 16.25 -42.93 63.76
N MET A 140 16.54 -44.14 63.25
CA MET A 140 17.63 -45.12 63.49
C MET A 140 17.83 -46.03 62.26
N SER A 141 19.02 -46.64 62.18
CA SER A 141 19.52 -47.57 61.17
C SER A 141 18.77 -48.91 61.06
N GLY A 142 18.66 -49.46 59.84
CA GLY A 142 18.08 -50.77 59.55
C GLY A 142 18.67 -51.42 58.29
N VAL A 143 19.03 -52.70 58.42
CA VAL A 143 19.88 -53.51 57.54
C VAL A 143 19.11 -54.20 56.41
N GLY A 144 19.73 -54.27 55.22
CA GLY A 144 19.82 -55.46 54.35
C GLY A 144 18.62 -55.89 53.50
N ASN A 145 18.83 -55.96 52.17
CA ASN A 145 18.68 -57.17 51.33
C ASN A 145 18.70 -56.82 49.84
N ALA A 146 19.86 -56.90 49.17
CA ALA A 146 19.94 -56.87 47.72
C ALA A 146 20.03 -58.31 47.17
N ARG A 147 18.95 -58.77 46.51
CA ARG A 147 18.96 -59.96 45.64
C ARG A 147 19.55 -59.57 44.29
N ALA A 148 20.41 -60.43 43.73
CA ALA A 148 20.99 -60.26 42.41
C ALA A 148 19.91 -60.20 41.30
N TRP A 149 20.01 -59.20 40.42
CA TRP A 149 19.12 -59.00 39.28
C TRP A 149 19.31 -60.05 38.19
N SER A 150 18.24 -60.43 37.51
CA SER A 150 18.28 -61.32 36.34
C SER A 150 18.85 -60.60 35.10
N THR A 151 19.43 -61.35 34.16
CA THR A 151 20.03 -60.84 32.91
C THR A 151 19.05 -60.01 32.06
N MET A 152 17.74 -60.26 32.18
CA MET A 152 16.68 -59.49 31.51
C MET A 152 16.41 -58.13 32.19
N GLN A 153 16.64 -57.99 33.51
CA GLN A 153 16.57 -56.71 34.22
C GLN A 153 17.76 -55.80 33.90
N VAL A 154 18.96 -56.37 33.69
CA VAL A 154 20.16 -55.62 33.30
C VAL A 154 20.02 -55.03 31.88
N LEU A 155 19.43 -55.77 30.92
CA LEU A 155 19.18 -55.29 29.56
C LEU A 155 18.06 -54.23 29.47
N ARG A 156 17.05 -54.27 30.35
CA ARG A 156 15.97 -53.26 30.38
C ARG A 156 16.40 -51.92 30.99
N VAL A 157 17.36 -51.93 31.91
CA VAL A 157 17.81 -50.72 32.62
C VAL A 157 18.94 -49.99 31.88
N GLY A 158 19.68 -50.67 31.00
CA GLY A 158 20.77 -50.05 30.23
C GLY A 158 20.36 -48.98 29.20
N ASN A 159 19.08 -48.93 28.77
CA ASN A 159 18.59 -48.06 27.69
C ASN A 159 17.49 -47.07 28.12
N ARG A 160 17.31 -46.79 29.41
CA ARG A 160 16.25 -45.87 29.90
C ARG A 160 16.83 -44.54 30.40
N HIS A 161 16.09 -43.46 30.13
CA HIS A 161 16.45 -42.11 30.57
C HIS A 161 15.49 -41.65 31.66
N TYR A 162 16.02 -41.42 32.86
CA TYR A 162 15.24 -40.97 34.02
C TYR A 162 15.90 -39.75 34.66
N CYS A 163 15.15 -38.66 34.81
CA CYS A 163 15.65 -37.46 35.46
C CYS A 163 14.60 -36.70 36.27
N HIS A 164 15.12 -35.92 37.22
CA HIS A 164 14.37 -34.95 38.00
C HIS A 164 14.84 -33.54 37.70
N VAL A 165 13.90 -32.61 37.54
CA VAL A 165 14.15 -31.17 37.42
C VAL A 165 13.51 -30.48 38.62
N TYR A 166 14.33 -30.00 39.55
CA TYR A 166 13.89 -29.31 40.75
C TYR A 166 13.88 -27.80 40.54
N ALA A 167 12.83 -27.13 41.01
CA ALA A 167 12.68 -25.67 40.96
C ALA A 167 13.71 -24.90 41.80
N CYS A 168 14.35 -25.54 42.79
CA CYS A 168 15.33 -24.92 43.67
C CYS A 168 16.40 -25.93 44.18
N SER A 169 17.53 -25.42 44.69
CA SER A 169 18.58 -26.24 45.32
C SER A 169 18.19 -26.70 46.74
N PRO A 170 18.85 -27.72 47.31
CA PRO A 170 18.64 -28.12 48.70
C PRO A 170 18.86 -26.93 49.65
N GLY A 171 17.89 -26.63 50.52
CA GLY A 171 17.93 -25.47 51.41
C GLY A 171 17.39 -24.16 50.81
N GLU A 172 16.96 -24.16 49.54
CA GLU A 172 16.28 -23.03 48.89
C GLU A 172 14.75 -23.24 48.82
N TYR A 173 14.04 -22.15 48.51
CA TYR A 173 12.59 -22.12 48.38
C TYR A 173 12.16 -22.12 46.91
N ALA A 174 11.14 -22.92 46.57
CA ALA A 174 10.30 -22.70 45.41
C ALA A 174 9.35 -21.52 45.72
N ARG A 175 9.36 -20.47 44.88
CA ARG A 175 8.71 -19.18 45.15
C ARG A 175 7.54 -18.97 44.21
N TYR A 176 6.49 -18.37 44.75
CA TYR A 176 5.35 -17.86 44.00
C TYR A 176 5.16 -16.37 44.28
N VAL A 177 4.48 -15.68 43.37
CA VAL A 177 4.18 -14.26 43.48
C VAL A 177 2.68 -14.02 43.44
N ILE A 178 2.22 -13.02 44.17
CA ILE A 178 0.83 -12.54 44.13
C ILE A 178 0.83 -11.23 43.36
N THR A 179 0.07 -11.19 42.29
CA THR A 179 -0.11 -10.01 41.42
C THR A 179 -1.56 -9.53 41.47
N PRO A 180 -1.86 -8.31 41.00
CA PRO A 180 -3.25 -7.81 40.92
C PRO A 180 -4.17 -8.70 40.07
N THR A 181 -3.61 -9.47 39.13
CA THR A 181 -4.34 -10.33 38.20
C THR A 181 -4.41 -11.80 38.64
N GLY A 182 -3.81 -12.17 39.78
CA GLY A 182 -3.78 -13.55 40.30
C GLY A 182 -2.42 -13.92 40.92
N SER A 183 -2.26 -15.17 41.34
CA SER A 183 -1.00 -15.72 41.87
C SER A 183 -0.48 -16.86 41.01
N PHE A 184 0.84 -16.96 40.83
CA PHE A 184 1.49 -18.04 40.08
C PHE A 184 2.86 -18.39 40.68
N SER A 185 3.28 -19.65 40.56
CA SER A 185 4.66 -20.06 40.85
C SER A 185 5.61 -19.58 39.75
N LEU A 186 6.79 -19.09 40.14
CA LEU A 186 7.80 -18.59 39.20
C LEU A 186 8.31 -19.73 38.30
N PHE A 187 8.47 -20.94 38.85
CA PHE A 187 8.92 -22.11 38.09
C PHE A 187 7.83 -22.64 37.16
N SER A 188 6.59 -22.77 37.67
CA SER A 188 5.42 -23.16 36.87
C SER A 188 5.23 -22.22 35.67
N ARG A 189 5.35 -20.91 35.89
CA ARG A 189 5.20 -19.89 34.84
C ARG A 189 6.33 -19.94 33.82
N ALA A 190 7.59 -20.07 34.27
CA ALA A 190 8.74 -20.24 33.38
C ALA A 190 8.58 -21.47 32.49
N LEU A 191 8.24 -22.61 33.09
CA LEU A 191 8.02 -23.87 32.37
C LEU A 191 6.87 -23.76 31.37
N SER A 192 5.70 -23.27 31.81
CA SER A 192 4.52 -23.14 30.94
C SER A 192 4.78 -22.21 29.77
N THR A 193 5.54 -21.12 29.97
CA THR A 193 5.91 -20.17 28.91
C THR A 193 6.81 -20.84 27.87
N LEU A 194 7.82 -21.60 28.30
CA LEU A 194 8.73 -22.32 27.40
C LEU A 194 8.03 -23.46 26.64
N VAL A 195 7.11 -24.15 27.30
CA VAL A 195 6.30 -25.22 26.69
C VAL A 195 5.29 -24.63 25.69
N ALA A 196 4.70 -23.47 25.96
CA ALA A 196 3.76 -22.81 25.06
C ALA A 196 4.43 -22.12 23.86
N ALA A 197 5.68 -21.68 24.01
CA ALA A 197 6.44 -21.03 22.94
C ALA A 197 6.72 -22.01 21.78
N GLU A 198 6.30 -21.66 20.56
CA GLU A 198 6.56 -22.46 19.34
C GLU A 198 8.07 -22.73 19.13
N ASP A 199 8.90 -21.84 19.64
CA ASP A 199 10.33 -21.74 19.43
C ASP A 199 11.15 -22.11 20.70
N GLY A 200 10.47 -22.55 21.76
CA GLY A 200 11.10 -23.02 23.01
C GLY A 200 11.86 -24.36 22.89
N PRO A 201 12.30 -24.95 24.00
CA PRO A 201 13.20 -26.11 24.03
C PRO A 201 12.55 -27.39 23.47
N ARG A 202 13.34 -28.21 22.78
CA ARG A 202 13.00 -29.57 22.30
C ARG A 202 13.61 -30.65 23.19
N THR A 203 14.86 -30.46 23.64
CA THR A 203 15.63 -31.46 24.40
C THR A 203 15.79 -31.10 25.88
N LEU A 204 16.21 -32.06 26.71
CA LEU A 204 16.52 -31.81 28.13
C LEU A 204 17.64 -30.76 28.31
N SER A 205 18.64 -30.79 27.42
CA SER A 205 19.77 -29.85 27.41
C SER A 205 19.32 -28.41 27.22
N GLU A 206 18.51 -28.17 26.18
CA GLU A 206 17.95 -26.85 25.86
C GLU A 206 17.03 -26.36 26.98
N LEU A 207 16.21 -27.27 27.52
CA LEU A 207 15.27 -26.95 28.59
C LEU A 207 15.98 -26.44 29.83
N GLY A 208 17.06 -27.09 30.28
CA GLY A 208 17.75 -26.70 31.51
C GLY A 208 18.27 -25.27 31.48
N ARG A 209 18.86 -24.85 30.35
CA ARG A 209 19.37 -23.48 30.17
C ARG A 209 18.22 -22.47 30.06
N ALA A 210 17.29 -22.71 29.14
CA ALA A 210 16.18 -21.80 28.89
C ALA A 210 15.29 -21.60 30.14
N LEU A 211 15.09 -22.67 30.92
CA LEU A 211 14.32 -22.62 32.16
C LEU A 211 15.03 -21.81 33.25
N GLN A 212 16.36 -21.88 33.35
CA GLN A 212 17.12 -21.06 34.30
C GLN A 212 17.11 -19.58 33.90
N ASP A 213 17.27 -19.28 32.61
CA ASP A 213 17.25 -17.90 32.11
C ASP A 213 15.87 -17.27 32.35
N SER A 214 14.79 -17.98 32.01
CA SER A 214 13.41 -17.53 32.25
C SER A 214 13.12 -17.32 33.74
N LEU A 215 13.65 -18.20 34.61
CA LEU A 215 13.49 -18.07 36.06
C LEU A 215 14.29 -16.88 36.62
N ASP A 216 15.50 -16.63 36.11
CA ASP A 216 16.32 -15.48 36.49
C ASP A 216 15.64 -14.16 36.09
N GLU A 217 15.01 -14.10 34.90
CA GLU A 217 14.22 -12.96 34.46
C GLU A 217 12.98 -12.72 35.34
N LEU A 218 12.22 -13.78 35.63
CA LEU A 218 11.02 -13.67 36.45
C LEU A 218 11.34 -13.30 37.90
N THR A 219 12.40 -13.86 38.47
CA THR A 219 12.86 -13.50 39.83
C THR A 219 13.32 -12.04 39.88
N ALA A 220 14.08 -11.56 38.88
CA ALA A 220 14.48 -10.17 38.79
C ALA A 220 13.29 -9.21 38.63
N LYS A 221 12.35 -9.53 37.72
CA LYS A 221 11.16 -8.74 37.44
C LYS A 221 10.27 -8.54 38.67
N HIS A 222 10.15 -9.58 39.50
CA HIS A 222 9.31 -9.56 40.69
C HIS A 222 10.08 -9.28 41.99
N GLY A 223 11.34 -8.86 41.92
CA GLY A 223 12.16 -8.52 43.08
C GLY A 223 12.38 -9.69 44.05
N CYS A 224 12.31 -10.92 43.55
CA CYS A 224 12.50 -12.14 44.33
C CYS A 224 13.99 -12.55 44.32
N PRO A 225 14.51 -13.13 45.42
CA PRO A 225 15.84 -13.74 45.39
C PRO A 225 15.93 -14.83 44.32
N ARG A 226 17.06 -14.86 43.60
CA ARG A 226 17.36 -15.85 42.55
C ARG A 226 17.15 -17.27 43.06
N GLN A 227 16.57 -18.13 42.21
CA GLN A 227 16.35 -19.55 42.49
C GLN A 227 17.19 -20.37 41.50
N GLN A 228 17.89 -21.39 41.99
CA GLN A 228 18.74 -22.23 41.13
C GLN A 228 18.07 -23.58 40.81
N ILE A 229 17.81 -23.82 39.54
CA ILE A 229 17.27 -25.09 39.05
C ILE A 229 18.33 -26.19 39.17
N ARG A 230 17.89 -27.39 39.51
CA ARG A 230 18.77 -28.55 39.60
C ARG A 230 18.21 -29.72 38.81
N ILE A 231 19.00 -30.22 37.86
CA ILE A 231 18.68 -31.43 37.10
C ILE A 231 19.50 -32.60 37.67
N ARG A 232 18.83 -33.69 38.02
CA ARG A 232 19.47 -34.96 38.45
C ARG A 232 19.09 -36.06 37.48
N THR A 233 20.08 -36.67 36.83
CA THR A 233 19.89 -37.81 35.91
C THR A 233 20.52 -39.07 36.52
N GLU A 234 19.88 -40.23 36.37
CA GLU A 234 20.43 -41.51 36.84
C GLU A 234 21.32 -42.21 35.81
N SER A 235 21.13 -41.91 34.53
CA SER A 235 21.95 -42.36 33.41
C SER A 235 22.75 -41.18 32.81
N LYS A 236 23.88 -41.47 32.15
CA LYS A 236 24.66 -40.51 31.33
C LYS A 236 24.43 -40.79 29.83
N PRO A 237 23.34 -40.33 29.21
CA PRO A 237 23.27 -40.16 27.76
C PRO A 237 23.81 -38.78 27.38
N GLU A 238 24.13 -38.57 26.09
CA GLU A 238 24.37 -37.22 25.58
C GLU A 238 23.04 -36.42 25.65
N PRO A 239 22.99 -35.28 26.37
CA PRO A 239 21.75 -34.54 26.64
C PRO A 239 20.94 -34.08 25.42
N ASP A 240 21.52 -34.15 24.22
CA ASP A 240 20.93 -33.69 22.96
C ASP A 240 20.11 -34.77 22.23
N GLU A 241 20.15 -36.04 22.67
CA GLU A 241 19.34 -37.12 22.09
C GLU A 241 17.95 -37.28 22.74
N TRP A 242 17.72 -36.70 23.93
CA TRP A 242 16.44 -36.84 24.64
C TRP A 242 15.43 -35.76 24.24
N VAL A 243 14.55 -36.10 23.29
CA VAL A 243 13.41 -35.26 22.88
C VAL A 243 12.31 -35.27 23.95
N LEU A 244 12.10 -34.12 24.59
CA LEU A 244 11.04 -33.90 25.58
C LEU A 244 9.76 -33.35 24.96
N PHE A 245 9.87 -32.45 23.97
CA PHE A 245 8.72 -31.84 23.31
C PHE A 245 8.79 -32.11 21.80
N PRO A 246 7.76 -32.72 21.17
CA PRO A 246 7.81 -33.07 19.76
C PRO A 246 7.66 -31.82 18.89
N ARG A 247 8.80 -31.24 18.51
CA ARG A 247 8.90 -30.06 17.65
C ARG A 247 9.74 -30.38 16.41
N PRO A 248 9.47 -29.74 15.25
CA PRO A 248 10.29 -29.94 14.06
C PRO A 248 11.75 -29.59 14.38
N GLU A 249 12.65 -30.40 13.85
CA GLU A 249 14.08 -30.26 14.04
C GLU A 249 14.52 -28.88 13.55
N ARG A 250 14.89 -28.00 14.47
CA ARG A 250 15.70 -26.85 14.09
C ARG A 250 16.98 -27.43 13.50
N SER A 251 17.33 -27.02 12.29
CA SER A 251 18.63 -27.28 11.69
C SER A 251 19.71 -26.57 12.52
N VAL A 252 20.01 -27.11 13.69
CA VAL A 252 21.20 -26.82 14.47
C VAL A 252 21.95 -28.15 14.49
N SER A 253 22.69 -28.41 13.42
CA SER A 253 23.69 -29.45 13.43
C SER A 253 24.63 -29.19 14.60
N ALA A 254 25.03 -30.25 15.30
CA ALA A 254 25.99 -30.22 16.39
C ALA A 254 27.34 -29.66 15.92
N TRP A 255 27.47 -28.34 15.89
CA TRP A 255 28.74 -27.65 15.76
C TRP A 255 29.35 -27.59 17.17
N SER A 256 30.67 -27.77 17.27
CA SER A 256 31.38 -27.43 18.50
C SER A 256 30.98 -26.02 18.93
N ALA A 257 30.61 -25.82 20.20
CA ALA A 257 30.03 -24.57 20.72
C ALA A 257 30.87 -23.29 20.47
N ASP A 258 32.10 -23.42 19.94
CA ASP A 258 33.04 -22.34 19.65
C ASP A 258 33.19 -22.01 18.14
N GLU A 259 32.53 -22.72 17.21
CA GLU A 259 32.68 -22.48 15.77
C GLU A 259 31.44 -21.84 15.11
N HIS A 260 31.65 -20.72 14.39
CA HIS A 260 30.60 -20.02 13.65
C HIS A 260 30.00 -20.88 12.51
N PRO A 261 28.66 -20.91 12.30
CA PRO A 261 27.99 -21.73 11.28
C PRO A 261 28.50 -21.57 9.84
N TRP A 262 29.01 -20.39 9.48
CA TRP A 262 29.60 -20.17 8.14
C TRP A 262 30.92 -20.94 7.92
N ALA A 263 31.79 -21.05 8.93
CA ALA A 263 33.09 -21.71 8.81
C ALA A 263 32.90 -23.23 8.62
N ALA A 264 32.08 -23.75 9.50
CA ALA A 264 31.31 -24.97 9.44
C ALA A 264 30.78 -25.34 8.03
N LEU A 265 29.83 -24.56 7.48
CA LEU A 265 29.27 -24.78 6.14
C LEU A 265 30.33 -24.70 5.03
N ALA A 266 31.32 -23.80 5.16
CA ALA A 266 32.41 -23.69 4.20
C ALA A 266 33.31 -24.92 4.20
N ARG A 267 33.58 -25.51 5.36
CA ARG A 267 34.43 -26.71 5.50
C ARG A 267 33.76 -27.94 4.88
N GLU A 268 32.48 -28.11 5.13
CA GLU A 268 31.72 -29.31 4.76
C GLU A 268 31.08 -29.24 3.37
N HIS A 269 31.25 -28.11 2.67
CA HIS A 269 30.60 -27.88 1.39
C HIS A 269 30.92 -28.96 0.33
N PRO A 270 29.91 -29.48 -0.40
CA PRO A 270 30.09 -30.58 -1.35
C PRO A 270 30.98 -30.24 -2.55
N ALA A 271 31.20 -28.95 -2.84
CA ALA A 271 32.12 -28.54 -3.90
C ALA A 271 33.54 -29.11 -3.72
N TRP A 272 33.98 -29.31 -2.47
CA TRP A 272 35.28 -29.93 -2.19
C TRP A 272 35.33 -31.39 -2.64
N GLN A 273 34.23 -32.15 -2.55
CA GLN A 273 34.18 -33.54 -3.00
C GLN A 273 34.17 -33.64 -4.53
N LEU A 274 33.60 -32.65 -5.22
CA LEU A 274 33.52 -32.57 -6.68
C LEU A 274 34.79 -31.99 -7.33
N ALA A 275 35.66 -31.36 -6.54
CA ALA A 275 36.96 -30.89 -6.98
C ALA A 275 37.97 -32.05 -7.08
N ALA A 276 38.74 -32.08 -8.16
CA ALA A 276 39.77 -33.09 -8.39
C ALA A 276 40.78 -33.15 -7.22
N ASP A 277 41.12 -34.37 -6.79
CA ASP A 277 42.14 -34.57 -5.77
C ASP A 277 43.52 -34.18 -6.30
N GLY A 278 44.21 -33.31 -5.55
CA GLY A 278 45.51 -32.80 -5.95
C GLY A 278 46.13 -31.89 -4.88
N PRO A 279 47.43 -31.61 -4.98
CA PRO A 279 48.20 -30.88 -3.94
C PRO A 279 47.67 -29.47 -3.63
N GLY A 280 46.92 -28.83 -4.55
CA GLY A 280 46.32 -27.51 -4.31
C GLY A 280 44.98 -27.52 -3.55
N LYS A 281 44.37 -28.69 -3.28
CA LYS A 281 43.02 -28.80 -2.72
C LYS A 281 42.91 -28.39 -1.25
N GLU A 282 43.70 -29.03 -0.37
CA GLU A 282 43.68 -28.71 1.06
C GLU A 282 44.11 -27.26 1.35
N PRO A 283 45.19 -26.70 0.74
CA PRO A 283 45.54 -25.29 0.96
C PRO A 283 44.43 -24.30 0.57
N LEU A 284 43.71 -24.56 -0.53
CA LEU A 284 42.58 -23.73 -0.94
C LEU A 284 41.37 -23.90 -0.03
N ARG A 285 41.11 -25.11 0.47
CA ARG A 285 40.05 -25.39 1.43
C ARG A 285 40.30 -24.68 2.75
N ASP A 286 41.49 -24.82 3.32
CA ASP A 286 41.88 -24.14 4.56
C ASP A 286 41.82 -22.62 4.42
N ALA A 287 42.30 -22.08 3.29
CA ALA A 287 42.23 -20.65 3.02
C ALA A 287 40.79 -20.15 2.86
N ALA A 288 39.91 -20.92 2.18
CA ALA A 288 38.51 -20.57 2.00
C ALA A 288 37.74 -20.62 3.33
N VAL A 289 37.98 -21.62 4.17
CA VAL A 289 37.40 -21.73 5.51
C VAL A 289 37.87 -20.58 6.38
N ALA A 290 39.18 -20.33 6.47
CA ALA A 290 39.73 -19.24 7.26
C ALA A 290 39.23 -17.86 6.80
N PHE A 291 39.10 -17.65 5.49
CA PHE A 291 38.52 -16.43 4.96
C PHE A 291 37.04 -16.29 5.34
N THR A 292 36.26 -17.37 5.21
CA THR A 292 34.85 -17.39 5.59
C THR A 292 34.64 -17.13 7.09
N THR A 293 35.51 -17.67 7.96
CA THR A 293 35.50 -17.37 9.40
C THR A 293 35.70 -15.88 9.66
N ARG A 294 36.70 -15.25 9.02
CA ARG A 294 36.94 -13.80 9.16
C ARG A 294 35.80 -12.95 8.57
N LEU A 295 35.14 -13.42 7.50
CA LEU A 295 33.94 -12.78 6.97
C LEU A 295 32.77 -12.86 7.95
N ALA A 296 32.60 -13.98 8.64
CA ALA A 296 31.57 -14.15 9.66
C ALA A 296 31.78 -13.21 10.85
N GLU A 297 32.99 -13.17 11.41
CA GLU A 297 33.34 -12.24 12.50
C GLU A 297 33.04 -10.78 12.12
N GLN A 298 33.41 -10.39 10.89
CA GLN A 298 33.14 -9.05 10.39
C GLN A 298 31.63 -8.81 10.17
N TRP A 299 30.90 -9.80 9.66
CA TRP A 299 29.46 -9.72 9.45
C TRP A 299 28.70 -9.59 10.77
N GLU A 300 29.06 -10.33 11.82
CA GLU A 300 28.46 -10.21 13.15
C GLU A 300 28.69 -8.82 13.75
N ALA A 301 29.92 -8.29 13.62
CA ALA A 301 30.24 -6.95 14.08
C ALA A 301 29.43 -5.87 13.35
N ASP A 302 29.26 -6.00 12.03
CA ASP A 302 28.46 -5.06 11.25
C ASP A 302 26.93 -5.27 11.51
N ALA A 303 26.47 -6.49 11.74
CA ALA A 303 25.05 -6.81 12.01
C ALA A 303 24.54 -6.14 13.30
N GLN A 304 25.39 -6.02 14.34
CA GLN A 304 25.04 -5.28 15.56
C GLN A 304 24.72 -3.80 15.27
N LEU A 305 25.48 -3.16 14.37
CA LEU A 305 25.25 -1.78 13.93
C LEU A 305 24.00 -1.62 13.05
N LEU A 306 23.56 -2.71 12.43
CA LEU A 306 22.43 -2.77 11.51
C LEU A 306 21.19 -3.40 12.16
N SER A 307 21.15 -3.52 13.48
CA SER A 307 20.03 -4.16 14.22
C SER A 307 18.67 -3.48 13.99
N ALA A 308 18.67 -2.22 13.58
CA ALA A 308 17.45 -1.47 13.22
C ALA A 308 16.97 -1.71 11.78
N ASP A 309 17.70 -2.46 10.94
CA ASP A 309 17.34 -2.75 9.55
C ASP A 309 16.36 -3.93 9.45
N PRO A 310 15.06 -3.69 9.17
CA PRO A 310 14.09 -4.76 9.06
C PRO A 310 14.21 -5.54 7.74
N TRP A 311 15.07 -5.12 6.80
CA TRP A 311 15.35 -5.85 5.55
C TRP A 311 16.60 -6.72 5.64
N HIS A 312 17.22 -6.77 6.82
CA HIS A 312 18.44 -7.54 7.03
C HIS A 312 18.28 -8.99 6.54
N PRO A 313 19.16 -9.48 5.65
CA PRO A 313 19.01 -10.79 5.01
C PRO A 313 19.48 -11.92 5.93
N ALA A 314 18.83 -12.11 7.07
CA ALA A 314 19.14 -13.18 8.02
C ALA A 314 19.03 -14.57 7.35
N GLY A 315 20.02 -15.42 7.58
CA GLY A 315 20.07 -16.77 7.01
C GLY A 315 20.27 -16.82 5.49
N PHE A 316 20.48 -15.69 4.81
CA PHE A 316 20.52 -15.65 3.33
C PHE A 316 21.79 -16.28 2.76
N ALA A 317 22.94 -16.13 3.44
CA ALA A 317 24.19 -16.75 3.01
C ALA A 317 24.07 -18.28 3.06
N GLU A 318 23.49 -18.80 4.13
CA GLU A 318 23.19 -20.20 4.38
C GLU A 318 22.23 -20.74 3.31
N ARG A 319 21.10 -20.07 3.08
CA ARG A 319 20.17 -20.46 2.00
C ARG A 319 20.85 -20.46 0.65
N THR A 320 21.68 -19.47 0.33
CA THR A 320 22.39 -19.40 -0.95
C THR A 320 23.39 -20.56 -1.09
N THR A 321 24.19 -20.83 -0.06
CA THR A 321 25.11 -21.96 0.01
C THR A 321 24.40 -23.31 -0.13
N ASP A 322 23.23 -23.46 0.50
CA ASP A 322 22.38 -24.64 0.34
C ASP A 322 21.87 -24.81 -1.10
N ARG A 323 21.49 -23.71 -1.77
CA ARG A 323 21.09 -23.76 -3.19
C ARG A 323 22.27 -24.10 -4.10
N VAL A 324 23.48 -23.58 -3.82
CA VAL A 324 24.70 -24.00 -4.53
C VAL A 324 24.93 -25.49 -4.32
N SER A 325 24.91 -25.97 -3.08
CA SER A 325 25.07 -27.39 -2.73
C SER A 325 24.07 -28.29 -3.45
N TRP A 326 22.80 -27.89 -3.49
CA TRP A 326 21.75 -28.61 -4.21
C TRP A 326 21.99 -28.65 -5.72
N LEU A 327 22.38 -27.53 -6.34
CA LEU A 327 22.71 -27.49 -7.78
C LEU A 327 23.83 -28.49 -8.10
N LEU A 328 24.91 -28.45 -7.31
CA LEU A 328 26.09 -29.28 -7.53
C LEU A 328 25.84 -30.78 -7.34
N THR A 329 24.97 -31.16 -6.40
CA THR A 329 24.78 -32.57 -5.99
C THR A 329 23.54 -33.25 -6.56
N ARG A 330 22.50 -32.48 -6.93
CA ARG A 330 21.20 -33.02 -7.35
C ARG A 330 20.77 -32.62 -8.75
N VAL A 331 21.39 -31.59 -9.34
CA VAL A 331 20.95 -31.03 -10.64
C VAL A 331 21.99 -31.28 -11.72
N LEU A 332 23.23 -30.85 -11.50
CA LEU A 332 24.29 -30.92 -12.51
C LEU A 332 24.88 -32.32 -12.60
N ASN A 333 25.24 -32.75 -13.81
CA ASN A 333 25.97 -34.00 -14.00
C ASN A 333 27.43 -33.86 -13.51
N PRO A 334 27.87 -34.68 -12.52
CA PRO A 334 29.24 -34.62 -12.01
C PRO A 334 30.32 -34.84 -13.07
N GLU A 335 30.04 -35.67 -14.09
CA GLU A 335 31.00 -35.99 -15.15
C GLU A 335 31.26 -34.80 -16.09
N LYS A 336 30.25 -33.96 -16.32
CA LYS A 336 30.36 -32.72 -17.10
C LYS A 336 31.00 -31.60 -16.28
N LEU A 337 30.67 -31.54 -14.98
CA LEU A 337 31.01 -30.41 -14.14
C LEU A 337 32.52 -30.28 -13.89
N LYS A 338 33.19 -31.35 -13.46
CA LYS A 338 34.64 -31.43 -13.13
C LYS A 338 35.21 -30.12 -12.60
N LEU A 339 35.04 -29.83 -11.31
CA LEU A 339 35.51 -28.57 -10.71
C LEU A 339 37.02 -28.59 -10.48
N SER A 340 37.69 -27.45 -10.68
CA SER A 340 39.01 -27.21 -10.09
C SER A 340 38.88 -26.86 -8.61
N SER A 341 39.94 -27.07 -7.82
CA SER A 341 39.94 -26.69 -6.41
C SER A 341 39.71 -25.18 -6.22
N ALA A 342 40.20 -24.35 -7.16
CA ALA A 342 39.96 -22.91 -7.16
C ALA A 342 38.49 -22.56 -7.46
N GLU A 343 37.84 -23.26 -8.39
CA GLU A 343 36.39 -23.10 -8.63
C GLU A 343 35.57 -23.50 -7.40
N ALA A 344 35.93 -24.59 -6.73
CA ALA A 344 35.27 -25.01 -5.49
C ALA A 344 35.44 -23.95 -4.38
N ALA A 345 36.63 -23.41 -4.19
CA ALA A 345 36.87 -22.32 -3.23
C ALA A 345 36.01 -21.09 -3.51
N LEU A 346 35.87 -20.69 -4.78
CA LEU A 346 35.05 -19.55 -5.18
C LEU A 346 33.55 -19.81 -4.98
N LEU A 347 33.06 -21.01 -5.29
CA LEU A 347 31.65 -21.38 -5.03
C LEU A 347 31.31 -21.36 -3.53
N VAL A 348 32.27 -21.71 -2.67
CA VAL A 348 32.13 -21.73 -1.21
C VAL A 348 32.13 -20.32 -0.62
N VAL A 349 33.09 -19.47 -1.00
CA VAL A 349 33.31 -18.17 -0.36
C VAL A 349 32.29 -17.11 -0.80
N LEU A 350 31.88 -17.12 -2.07
CA LEU A 350 31.11 -16.01 -2.66
C LEU A 350 29.75 -15.74 -1.99
N PRO A 351 28.95 -16.74 -1.59
CA PRO A 351 27.70 -16.50 -0.85
C PRO A 351 27.91 -15.68 0.44
N PHE A 352 28.92 -16.03 1.23
CA PHE A 352 29.26 -15.34 2.47
C PHE A 352 29.83 -13.95 2.21
N LEU A 353 30.72 -13.83 1.22
CA LEU A 353 31.29 -12.55 0.82
C LEU A 353 30.22 -11.55 0.34
N TYR A 354 29.19 -12.02 -0.37
CA TYR A 354 28.08 -11.17 -0.82
C TYR A 354 27.34 -10.52 0.36
N VAL A 355 27.00 -11.33 1.38
CA VAL A 355 26.25 -10.84 2.55
C VAL A 355 27.14 -9.95 3.44
N ALA A 356 28.38 -10.35 3.70
CA ALA A 356 29.36 -9.55 4.43
C ALA A 356 29.64 -8.21 3.72
N HIS A 357 29.71 -8.20 2.38
CA HIS A 357 29.88 -6.97 1.60
C HIS A 357 28.72 -5.99 1.76
N GLY A 358 27.48 -6.48 1.70
CA GLY A 358 26.29 -5.66 1.92
C GLY A 358 26.30 -5.03 3.32
N GLY A 359 26.53 -5.84 4.36
CA GLY A 359 26.59 -5.39 5.75
C GLY A 359 27.71 -4.37 5.98
N ARG A 360 28.94 -4.68 5.55
CA ARG A 360 30.09 -3.80 5.74
C ARG A 360 29.90 -2.45 5.06
N ARG A 361 29.33 -2.46 3.87
CA ARG A 361 29.06 -1.24 3.10
C ARG A 361 28.01 -0.36 3.78
N ALA A 362 26.95 -0.95 4.31
CA ALA A 362 25.95 -0.24 5.10
C ALA A 362 26.57 0.35 6.38
N ALA A 363 27.27 -0.47 7.18
CA ALA A 363 27.93 -0.04 8.41
C ALA A 363 28.90 1.14 8.19
N ARG A 364 29.71 1.10 7.13
CA ARG A 364 30.61 2.21 6.77
C ARG A 364 29.86 3.50 6.43
N SER A 365 28.77 3.40 5.68
CA SER A 365 28.00 4.56 5.26
C SER A 365 27.22 5.19 6.43
N LEU A 366 26.77 4.39 7.40
CA LEU A 366 26.28 4.89 8.70
C LEU A 366 27.35 5.69 9.44
N ALA A 367 28.57 5.16 9.54
CA ALA A 367 29.71 5.86 10.16
C ALA A 367 30.09 7.16 9.43
N LEU A 368 29.78 7.30 8.14
CA LEU A 368 29.98 8.52 7.35
C LEU A 368 28.79 9.52 7.44
N GLY A 369 27.76 9.19 8.24
CA GLY A 369 26.64 10.08 8.55
C GLY A 369 25.44 9.98 7.59
N ALA A 370 25.25 8.86 6.89
CA ALA A 370 24.10 8.72 5.97
C ALA A 370 22.73 8.83 6.66
N ASP A 371 22.60 8.31 7.89
CA ASP A 371 21.38 8.35 8.73
C ASP A 371 20.10 7.90 7.98
N PRO A 372 19.93 6.59 7.69
CA PRO A 372 18.82 6.08 6.91
C PRO A 372 17.47 6.29 7.59
N GLU A 373 17.44 6.32 8.93
CA GLU A 373 16.21 6.44 9.71
C GLU A 373 15.55 7.82 9.57
N ASN A 374 16.31 8.84 9.18
CA ASN A 374 15.81 10.19 8.98
C ASN A 374 15.74 10.54 7.49
N LEU A 375 14.53 10.71 6.95
CA LEU A 375 14.31 11.14 5.56
C LEU A 375 14.04 12.65 5.41
N ARG A 376 14.45 13.47 6.39
CA ARG A 376 14.38 14.94 6.30
C ARG A 376 15.72 15.54 5.88
N PRO A 377 15.75 16.60 5.07
CA PRO A 377 16.98 17.31 4.76
C PRO A 377 17.64 17.86 6.03
N THR A 378 18.95 17.69 6.15
CA THR A 378 19.76 18.22 7.25
C THR A 378 20.39 19.55 6.86
N ALA A 379 20.55 20.50 7.79
CA ALA A 379 21.08 21.83 7.50
C ALA A 379 22.55 21.81 7.05
N GLU A 380 23.37 20.92 7.63
CA GLU A 380 24.79 20.74 7.31
C GLU A 380 25.09 19.26 7.03
N PRO A 381 24.72 18.74 5.84
CA PRO A 381 24.88 17.33 5.53
C PRO A 381 26.35 16.98 5.25
N THR A 382 26.81 15.83 5.74
CA THR A 382 28.07 15.23 5.28
C THR A 382 28.01 14.92 3.78
N ALA A 383 29.15 14.70 3.13
CA ALA A 383 29.16 14.35 1.70
C ALA A 383 28.38 13.05 1.41
N GLU A 384 28.38 12.10 2.35
CA GLU A 384 27.60 10.86 2.24
C GLU A 384 26.10 11.15 2.42
N ARG A 385 25.74 11.93 3.45
CA ARG A 385 24.36 12.37 3.69
C ARG A 385 23.76 13.10 2.49
N ALA A 386 24.48 14.08 1.93
CA ALA A 386 23.99 14.87 0.79
C ALA A 386 23.67 14.00 -0.44
N ARG A 387 24.46 12.95 -0.70
CA ARG A 387 24.18 12.00 -1.80
C ARG A 387 22.95 11.14 -1.52
N TYR A 388 22.74 10.75 -0.26
CA TYR A 388 21.55 10.02 0.14
C TYR A 388 20.29 10.91 0.09
N GLU A 389 20.37 12.17 0.53
CA GLU A 389 19.30 13.17 0.41
C GLU A 389 18.87 13.41 -1.03
N GLN A 390 19.85 13.55 -1.94
CA GLN A 390 19.57 13.64 -3.37
C GLN A 390 18.82 12.41 -3.89
N PHE A 391 19.15 11.21 -3.39
CA PHE A 391 18.49 9.97 -3.79
C PHE A 391 17.06 9.86 -3.25
N PHE A 392 16.83 10.02 -1.94
CA PHE A 392 15.47 9.90 -1.39
C PHE A 392 14.58 11.06 -1.83
N GLY A 393 15.15 12.22 -2.17
CA GLY A 393 14.44 13.34 -2.79
C GLY A 393 13.79 13.00 -4.14
N SER A 394 14.31 11.98 -4.84
CA SER A 394 13.67 11.44 -6.05
C SER A 394 12.49 10.49 -5.79
N HIS A 395 12.19 10.17 -4.51
CA HIS A 395 11.08 9.31 -4.10
C HIS A 395 10.10 10.05 -3.16
N PRO A 396 9.56 11.21 -3.56
CA PRO A 396 8.83 12.09 -2.66
C PRO A 396 7.55 11.47 -2.08
N ARG A 397 6.97 10.46 -2.74
CA ARG A 397 5.80 9.72 -2.23
C ARG A 397 6.14 8.90 -0.98
N LEU A 398 7.24 8.15 -1.03
CA LEU A 398 7.69 7.30 0.07
C LEU A 398 8.15 8.15 1.26
N VAL A 399 8.86 9.26 1.00
CA VAL A 399 9.28 10.22 2.04
C VAL A 399 8.08 10.81 2.77
N ARG A 400 7.07 11.34 2.03
CA ARG A 400 5.84 11.86 2.65
C ARG A 400 5.08 10.81 3.45
N ARG A 401 5.09 9.55 3.00
CA ARG A 401 4.45 8.47 3.73
C ARG A 401 5.21 8.19 5.03
N TRP A 402 6.53 8.07 4.96
CA TRP A 402 7.41 7.91 6.11
C TRP A 402 7.18 9.01 7.17
N GLU A 403 6.98 10.27 6.76
CA GLU A 403 6.70 11.39 7.69
C GLU A 403 5.38 11.26 8.47
N ARG A 404 4.43 10.44 8.01
CA ARG A 404 3.06 10.38 8.56
C ARG A 404 2.74 9.11 9.34
N ILE A 405 3.56 8.08 9.17
CA ILE A 405 3.33 6.77 9.77
C ILE A 405 4.28 6.60 10.96
N THR A 406 3.89 5.74 11.90
CA THR A 406 4.70 5.36 13.05
C THR A 406 4.85 3.84 13.10
N GLY A 407 5.88 3.36 13.81
CA GLY A 407 6.18 1.93 13.96
C GLY A 407 6.98 1.34 12.81
N ASP A 408 6.91 0.02 12.65
CA ASP A 408 7.78 -0.79 11.79
C ASP A 408 7.74 -0.38 10.31
N GLY A 409 6.60 0.15 9.84
CA GLY A 409 6.46 0.66 8.48
C GLY A 409 7.39 1.84 8.17
N THR A 410 7.69 2.68 9.17
CA THR A 410 8.62 3.81 9.05
C THR A 410 10.04 3.31 8.79
N GLN A 411 10.52 2.38 9.63
CA GLN A 411 11.84 1.76 9.45
C GLN A 411 11.92 1.00 8.13
N GLY A 412 10.87 0.27 7.76
CA GLY A 412 10.81 -0.44 6.49
C GLY A 412 10.98 0.46 5.27
N ILE A 413 10.32 1.61 5.20
CA ILE A 413 10.49 2.55 4.07
C ILE A 413 11.91 3.14 4.05
N ALA A 414 12.40 3.59 5.20
CA ALA A 414 13.73 4.19 5.37
C ALA A 414 14.85 3.26 4.89
N TRP A 415 14.89 2.04 5.44
CA TRP A 415 15.92 1.06 5.12
C TRP A 415 15.79 0.50 3.69
N TRP A 416 14.58 0.37 3.16
CA TRP A 416 14.39 -0.01 1.76
C TRP A 416 15.01 1.02 0.80
N LEU A 417 14.76 2.32 1.03
CA LEU A 417 15.35 3.40 0.23
C LEU A 417 16.88 3.38 0.32
N TYR A 418 17.42 3.10 1.50
CA TYR A 418 18.85 2.98 1.74
C TYR A 418 19.49 1.83 0.95
N HIS A 419 18.90 0.64 0.98
CA HIS A 419 19.36 -0.51 0.17
C HIS A 419 19.24 -0.26 -1.33
N ARG A 420 18.17 0.42 -1.76
CA ARG A 420 17.96 0.80 -3.16
C ARG A 420 19.01 1.79 -3.65
N TRP A 421 19.39 2.75 -2.81
CA TRP A 421 20.46 3.70 -3.09
C TRP A 421 21.79 2.98 -3.35
N PHE A 422 22.16 2.02 -2.50
CA PHE A 422 23.39 1.24 -2.70
C PHE A 422 23.36 0.33 -3.92
N SER A 423 22.21 -0.27 -4.20
CA SER A 423 22.03 -1.14 -5.34
C SER A 423 22.36 -0.43 -6.67
N ARG A 424 22.13 0.89 -6.75
CA ARG A 424 22.40 1.72 -7.93
C ARG A 424 23.84 2.24 -8.05
N GLN A 425 24.66 2.11 -7.00
CA GLN A 425 26.05 2.55 -7.05
C GLN A 425 26.96 1.50 -7.71
N PRO A 426 28.02 1.92 -8.43
CA PRO A 426 28.94 1.00 -9.09
C PRO A 426 29.67 0.12 -8.07
N LEU A 427 29.97 -1.12 -8.49
CA LEU A 427 30.82 -2.06 -7.75
C LEU A 427 32.15 -2.23 -8.51
N ASP A 428 33.21 -1.62 -7.98
CA ASP A 428 34.57 -1.77 -8.46
C ASP A 428 35.52 -2.17 -7.32
N ASN A 429 36.76 -2.50 -7.67
CA ASN A 429 37.76 -3.00 -6.71
C ASN A 429 38.33 -1.85 -5.85
N ARG A 430 37.93 -0.59 -6.12
CA ARG A 430 38.30 0.58 -5.31
C ARG A 430 37.28 0.85 -4.20
N GLU A 431 36.11 0.22 -4.27
CA GLU A 431 35.06 0.31 -3.27
C GLU A 431 35.60 -0.07 -1.88
N PRO A 432 35.58 0.84 -0.89
CA PRO A 432 36.27 0.65 0.38
C PRO A 432 35.83 -0.58 1.19
N ALA A 433 34.54 -0.89 1.23
CA ALA A 433 34.04 -2.05 1.99
C ALA A 433 34.57 -3.36 1.40
N LEU A 434 34.51 -3.51 0.08
CA LEU A 434 35.05 -4.67 -0.60
C LEU A 434 36.56 -4.79 -0.45
N ARG A 435 37.31 -3.68 -0.47
CA ARG A 435 38.76 -3.68 -0.21
C ARG A 435 39.11 -4.14 1.20
N GLU A 436 38.31 -3.78 2.19
CA GLU A 436 38.50 -4.22 3.58
C GLU A 436 38.26 -5.72 3.72
N LEU A 437 37.17 -6.22 3.15
CA LEU A 437 36.83 -7.65 3.20
C LEU A 437 37.81 -8.50 2.41
N THR A 438 38.20 -8.09 1.20
CA THR A 438 39.13 -8.86 0.37
C THR A 438 40.55 -8.91 0.95
N ARG A 439 40.95 -7.96 1.79
CA ARG A 439 42.19 -8.04 2.57
C ARG A 439 42.16 -9.16 3.61
N LEU A 440 40.98 -9.55 4.08
CA LEU A 440 40.83 -10.69 4.99
C LEU A 440 41.08 -12.03 4.27
N ALA A 441 41.18 -12.07 2.94
CA ALA A 441 41.51 -13.31 2.23
C ALA A 441 43.00 -13.69 2.38
N THR A 442 43.88 -12.71 2.61
CA THR A 442 45.34 -12.91 2.67
C THR A 442 45.85 -12.60 4.07
N PRO A 443 46.56 -13.50 4.76
CA PRO A 443 47.19 -13.16 6.05
C PRO A 443 48.21 -12.02 5.85
N PRO A 444 48.29 -11.05 6.78
CA PRO A 444 49.36 -10.06 6.77
C PRO A 444 50.71 -10.79 6.92
N GLU A 445 51.69 -10.47 6.07
CA GLU A 445 53.11 -10.87 6.23
C GLU A 445 53.57 -12.26 5.73
N CYS A 446 53.02 -12.83 4.65
CA CYS A 446 53.69 -13.92 3.94
C CYS A 446 54.08 -13.51 2.51
N PRO A 447 55.38 -13.34 2.20
CA PRO A 447 55.83 -13.30 0.81
C PRO A 447 55.37 -14.60 0.14
N VAL A 448 54.82 -14.53 -1.07
CA VAL A 448 54.41 -15.74 -1.83
C VAL A 448 55.67 -16.54 -2.17
N GLN A 449 55.99 -17.54 -1.36
CA GLN A 449 57.21 -18.33 -1.43
C GLN A 449 56.97 -19.72 -2.03
N SER A 450 55.76 -20.27 -1.89
CA SER A 450 55.39 -21.57 -2.47
C SER A 450 54.40 -21.45 -3.65
N PRO A 451 54.39 -22.41 -4.60
CA PRO A 451 53.36 -22.49 -5.64
C PRO A 451 51.93 -22.55 -5.08
N GLU A 452 51.72 -23.18 -3.92
CA GLU A 452 50.42 -23.31 -3.24
C GLU A 452 49.93 -21.94 -2.76
N GLN A 453 50.81 -21.15 -2.15
CA GLN A 453 50.50 -19.78 -1.73
C GLN A 453 50.17 -18.89 -2.92
N ARG A 454 50.82 -19.10 -4.08
CA ARG A 454 50.52 -18.37 -5.32
C ARG A 454 49.11 -18.71 -5.82
N LEU A 455 48.78 -20.00 -5.88
CA LEU A 455 47.46 -20.47 -6.28
C LEU A 455 46.35 -19.87 -5.39
N VAL A 456 46.52 -19.91 -4.06
CA VAL A 456 45.56 -19.32 -3.11
C VAL A 456 45.43 -17.82 -3.31
N ALA A 457 46.55 -17.10 -3.45
CA ALA A 457 46.57 -15.65 -3.63
C ALA A 457 45.90 -15.20 -4.94
N GLU A 458 46.10 -15.94 -6.04
CA GLU A 458 45.46 -15.65 -7.33
C GLU A 458 43.97 -16.04 -7.34
N ALA A 459 43.60 -17.16 -6.72
CA ALA A 459 42.21 -17.62 -6.63
C ALA A 459 41.34 -16.64 -5.84
N LEU A 460 41.80 -16.21 -4.66
CA LEU A 460 41.09 -15.29 -3.77
C LEU A 460 41.49 -13.82 -3.99
N ALA A 461 42.08 -13.49 -5.15
CA ALA A 461 42.48 -12.13 -5.47
C ALA A 461 41.28 -11.16 -5.46
N PRO A 462 41.43 -9.91 -4.99
CA PRO A 462 40.35 -8.92 -4.94
C PRO A 462 39.64 -8.72 -6.29
N ASP A 463 40.40 -8.72 -7.39
CA ASP A 463 39.87 -8.54 -8.73
C ASP A 463 38.96 -9.71 -9.17
N THR A 464 39.35 -10.94 -8.83
CA THR A 464 38.55 -12.15 -9.04
C THR A 464 37.21 -12.07 -8.31
N LEU A 465 37.28 -11.80 -7.00
CA LEU A 465 36.12 -11.75 -6.13
C LEU A 465 35.15 -10.64 -6.57
N THR A 466 35.67 -9.46 -6.92
CA THR A 466 34.85 -8.34 -7.37
C THR A 466 34.15 -8.63 -8.71
N GLY A 467 34.83 -9.29 -9.65
CA GLY A 467 34.23 -9.67 -10.93
C GLY A 467 33.03 -10.61 -10.77
N LEU A 468 33.16 -11.61 -9.90
CA LEU A 468 32.08 -12.56 -9.61
C LEU A 468 30.93 -11.92 -8.81
N LEU A 469 31.23 -11.13 -7.77
CA LEU A 469 30.20 -10.37 -7.03
C LEU A 469 29.41 -9.41 -7.93
N ARG A 470 30.07 -8.75 -8.89
CA ARG A 470 29.38 -7.87 -9.85
C ARG A 470 28.39 -8.65 -10.72
N SER A 471 28.68 -9.91 -11.01
CA SER A 471 27.79 -10.77 -11.80
C SER A 471 26.50 -11.10 -11.04
N LEU A 472 26.57 -11.28 -9.71
CA LEU A 472 25.40 -11.46 -8.84
C LEU A 472 24.45 -10.24 -8.83
N ARG A 473 25.02 -9.03 -8.89
CA ARG A 473 24.28 -7.76 -8.88
C ARG A 473 23.80 -7.29 -10.25
N SER A 474 24.22 -7.95 -11.34
CA SER A 474 23.92 -7.53 -12.71
C SER A 474 22.54 -8.03 -13.17
N ALA A 475 21.95 -7.34 -14.15
CA ALA A 475 20.71 -7.78 -14.79
C ALA A 475 20.87 -9.17 -15.45
N PRO A 476 19.80 -9.97 -15.57
CA PRO A 476 19.84 -11.28 -16.24
C PRO A 476 20.48 -11.15 -17.62
N GLY A 477 21.48 -11.98 -17.91
CA GLY A 477 22.15 -12.01 -19.22
C GLY A 477 23.45 -11.20 -19.36
N ARG A 478 23.90 -10.47 -18.33
CA ARG A 478 25.26 -9.88 -18.29
C ARG A 478 26.29 -10.79 -17.61
N ILE A 479 26.29 -12.06 -17.98
CA ILE A 479 27.31 -13.02 -17.52
C ILE A 479 28.65 -12.61 -18.17
N PRO A 480 29.78 -12.63 -17.44
CA PRO A 480 31.08 -12.23 -17.97
C PRO A 480 31.40 -12.92 -19.30
N THR A 481 31.85 -12.18 -20.31
CA THR A 481 32.25 -12.76 -21.60
C THR A 481 33.78 -12.84 -21.68
N GLY A 482 34.38 -14.03 -21.63
CA GLY A 482 35.83 -14.23 -21.85
C GLY A 482 36.25 -15.70 -21.77
N PRO A 483 37.51 -16.03 -22.15
CA PRO A 483 38.07 -17.37 -21.98
C PRO A 483 38.30 -17.70 -20.49
N PRO A 484 38.51 -18.99 -20.12
CA PRO A 484 38.80 -19.38 -18.75
C PRO A 484 40.10 -18.73 -18.29
N ARG A 485 40.12 -18.27 -17.03
CA ARG A 485 41.34 -17.72 -16.43
C ARG A 485 42.24 -18.87 -16.00
N HIS A 486 43.54 -18.68 -16.18
CA HIS A 486 44.55 -19.63 -15.71
C HIS A 486 45.16 -19.07 -14.42
N LEU A 487 45.18 -19.88 -13.37
CA LEU A 487 45.79 -19.57 -12.10
C LEU A 487 47.07 -20.39 -11.92
N ALA A 488 48.05 -19.84 -11.22
CA ALA A 488 49.36 -20.43 -11.00
C ALA A 488 50.01 -20.93 -12.30
N GLY A 489 49.91 -20.13 -13.37
CA GLY A 489 50.36 -20.51 -14.72
C GLY A 489 51.83 -20.94 -14.77
N ALA A 490 52.12 -21.94 -15.61
CA ALA A 490 53.42 -22.58 -15.75
C ALA A 490 53.95 -23.20 -14.43
N SER A 491 53.05 -23.67 -13.56
CA SER A 491 53.40 -24.43 -12.36
C SER A 491 52.71 -25.79 -12.34
N VAL A 492 53.18 -26.70 -11.47
CA VAL A 492 52.53 -28.01 -11.24
C VAL A 492 51.13 -27.89 -10.62
N LEU A 493 50.73 -26.69 -10.18
CA LEU A 493 49.43 -26.37 -9.60
C LEU A 493 48.56 -25.54 -10.54
N GLU A 494 48.90 -25.45 -11.82
CA GLU A 494 48.12 -24.69 -12.81
C GLU A 494 46.67 -25.18 -12.87
N GLN A 495 45.72 -24.24 -12.73
CA GLN A 495 44.29 -24.52 -12.74
C GLN A 495 43.55 -23.55 -13.66
N GLN A 496 42.50 -24.05 -14.31
CA GLN A 496 41.57 -23.21 -15.05
C GLN A 496 40.35 -22.88 -14.18
N VAL A 497 39.89 -21.63 -14.28
CA VAL A 497 38.69 -21.12 -13.63
C VAL A 497 37.73 -20.58 -14.68
N ARG A 498 36.54 -21.18 -14.75
CA ARG A 498 35.47 -20.81 -15.67
C ARG A 498 34.55 -19.77 -15.02
N ASP A 499 34.90 -18.49 -15.11
CA ASP A 499 34.10 -17.41 -14.50
C ASP A 499 32.64 -17.39 -14.97
N ARG A 500 32.38 -17.79 -16.22
CA ARG A 500 31.03 -17.91 -16.79
C ARG A 500 30.18 -18.93 -16.06
N LEU A 501 30.74 -20.11 -15.84
CA LEU A 501 30.10 -21.20 -15.12
C LEU A 501 29.81 -20.76 -13.67
N LEU A 502 30.82 -20.20 -13.00
CA LEU A 502 30.69 -19.71 -11.62
C LEU A 502 29.62 -18.63 -11.50
N ALA A 503 29.65 -17.62 -12.38
CA ALA A 503 28.64 -16.56 -12.39
C ALA A 503 27.24 -17.11 -12.64
N GLY A 504 27.05 -18.02 -13.61
CA GLY A 504 25.76 -18.65 -13.87
C GLY A 504 25.22 -19.41 -12.66
N LEU A 505 26.03 -20.27 -12.04
CA LEU A 505 25.63 -21.06 -10.88
C LEU A 505 25.31 -20.20 -9.66
N LEU A 506 26.19 -19.23 -9.36
CA LEU A 506 26.01 -18.33 -8.21
C LEU A 506 24.79 -17.44 -8.40
N THR A 507 24.54 -16.89 -9.60
CA THR A 507 23.36 -16.06 -9.86
C THR A 507 22.07 -16.89 -9.77
N VAL A 508 22.05 -18.12 -10.28
CA VAL A 508 20.88 -19.02 -10.14
C VAL A 508 20.64 -19.37 -8.67
N ALA A 509 21.68 -19.75 -7.91
CA ALA A 509 21.57 -20.08 -6.50
C ALA A 509 21.06 -18.89 -5.66
N HIS A 510 21.63 -17.70 -5.89
CA HIS A 510 21.21 -16.45 -5.24
C HIS A 510 19.72 -16.14 -5.51
N ARG A 511 19.24 -16.32 -6.75
CA ARG A 511 17.82 -16.09 -7.09
C ARG A 511 16.89 -17.15 -6.49
N LEU A 512 17.33 -18.40 -6.41
CA LEU A 512 16.60 -19.48 -5.73
C LEU A 512 16.50 -19.26 -4.21
N ALA A 513 17.45 -18.52 -3.62
CA ALA A 513 17.50 -18.20 -2.19
C ALA A 513 16.63 -16.98 -1.78
N ILE A 514 16.19 -16.18 -2.77
CA ILE A 514 15.30 -15.00 -2.64
C ILE A 514 15.84 -13.95 -1.66
N ASP A 515 16.57 -12.96 -2.19
CA ASP A 515 17.11 -11.84 -1.40
C ASP A 515 16.02 -10.81 -1.04
N PRO A 516 15.72 -10.57 0.25
CA PRO A 516 14.70 -9.61 0.66
C PRO A 516 15.01 -8.17 0.22
N THR A 517 16.28 -7.79 0.15
CA THR A 517 16.71 -6.43 -0.22
C THR A 517 16.50 -6.11 -1.70
N LEU A 518 16.35 -7.16 -2.52
CA LEU A 518 16.11 -7.06 -3.96
C LEU A 518 14.63 -7.23 -4.33
N LEU A 519 13.73 -7.31 -3.33
CA LEU A 519 12.30 -7.40 -3.61
C LEU A 519 11.81 -6.13 -4.34
N PRO A 520 10.85 -6.28 -5.27
CA PRO A 520 10.35 -5.17 -6.08
C PRO A 520 9.68 -4.06 -5.24
N GLU A 521 9.60 -2.87 -5.83
CA GLU A 521 9.01 -1.65 -5.24
C GLU A 521 7.58 -1.86 -4.73
N VAL A 522 6.86 -2.84 -5.28
CA VAL A 522 5.50 -3.16 -4.82
C VAL A 522 5.44 -3.51 -3.33
N VAL A 523 6.49 -4.06 -2.71
CA VAL A 523 6.45 -4.39 -1.27
C VAL A 523 6.52 -3.12 -0.41
N VAL A 524 7.48 -2.24 -0.68
CA VAL A 524 7.63 -0.96 0.06
C VAL A 524 6.45 -0.03 -0.19
N ASP A 525 5.84 -0.10 -1.37
CA ASP A 525 4.63 0.63 -1.73
C ASP A 525 3.42 0.24 -0.89
N HIS A 526 3.49 -0.88 -0.19
CA HIS A 526 2.47 -1.37 0.73
C HIS A 526 2.92 -1.34 2.19
N LEU A 527 3.99 -0.62 2.53
CA LEU A 527 4.32 -0.32 3.93
C LEU A 527 3.63 0.95 4.39
N GLY A 528 3.10 0.94 5.62
CA GLY A 528 2.52 2.13 6.27
C GLY A 528 1.16 2.56 5.71
N ILE A 529 0.42 1.62 5.12
CA ILE A 529 -0.93 1.84 4.58
C ILE A 529 -1.94 1.04 5.39
N TRP A 530 -3.24 1.25 5.15
CA TRP A 530 -4.34 0.58 5.87
C TRP A 530 -4.29 -0.96 5.83
N TYR A 531 -3.64 -1.51 4.82
CA TYR A 531 -3.35 -2.92 4.64
C TYR A 531 -1.85 -3.08 4.45
N SER A 532 -1.09 -2.81 5.50
CA SER A 532 0.36 -2.84 5.43
C SER A 532 0.87 -4.28 5.22
N VAL A 533 1.97 -4.41 4.48
CA VAL A 533 2.80 -5.61 4.55
C VAL A 533 3.39 -5.72 5.96
N ASP A 534 3.28 -6.91 6.55
CA ASP A 534 3.96 -7.31 7.79
C ASP A 534 5.37 -7.80 7.43
N LEU A 535 6.42 -7.06 7.84
CA LEU A 535 7.81 -7.39 7.50
C LEU A 535 8.28 -8.69 8.18
N PRO A 536 8.05 -8.93 9.48
CA PRO A 536 8.24 -10.24 10.08
C PRO A 536 7.52 -11.38 9.33
N GLY A 537 6.26 -11.17 8.93
CA GLY A 537 5.50 -12.13 8.14
C GLY A 537 6.05 -12.37 6.73
N LEU A 538 6.60 -11.32 6.09
CA LEU A 538 7.34 -11.43 4.84
C LEU A 538 8.55 -12.34 5.02
N HIS A 539 9.39 -12.12 6.04
CA HIS A 539 10.57 -12.97 6.30
C HIS A 539 10.19 -14.43 6.53
N ARG A 540 9.18 -14.71 7.36
CA ARG A 540 8.65 -16.08 7.54
C ARG A 540 8.18 -16.71 6.23
N THR A 541 7.57 -15.91 5.34
CA THR A 541 7.14 -16.39 4.01
C THR A 541 8.34 -16.73 3.13
N LEU A 542 9.41 -15.93 3.16
CA LEU A 542 10.63 -16.18 2.40
C LEU A 542 11.38 -17.41 2.94
N GLU A 543 11.46 -17.58 4.25
CA GLU A 543 12.08 -18.74 4.90
C GLU A 543 11.32 -20.04 4.61
N GLY A 544 9.99 -19.99 4.61
CA GLY A 544 9.13 -21.13 4.26
C GLY A 544 9.00 -21.43 2.76
N ALA A 545 9.58 -20.58 1.90
CA ALA A 545 9.48 -20.73 0.45
C ALA A 545 10.31 -21.93 -0.06
N ARG A 546 9.69 -22.77 -0.89
CA ARG A 546 10.33 -23.98 -1.44
C ARG A 546 10.15 -24.11 -2.94
N TRP A 547 11.13 -24.73 -3.59
CA TRP A 547 11.09 -24.99 -5.03
C TRP A 547 10.85 -26.48 -5.27
N GLU A 548 9.73 -26.82 -5.91
CA GLU A 548 9.37 -28.21 -6.24
C GLU A 548 9.64 -28.50 -7.73
N PRO A 549 10.11 -29.72 -8.07
CA PRO A 549 10.35 -30.09 -9.45
C PRO A 549 9.05 -30.43 -10.20
N ARG A 550 8.89 -29.90 -11.41
CA ARG A 550 7.85 -30.30 -12.37
C ARG A 550 8.48 -30.46 -13.76
N GLY A 551 9.04 -31.65 -14.02
CA GLY A 551 9.86 -31.87 -15.22
C GLY A 551 11.11 -30.98 -15.22
N ARG A 552 11.34 -30.26 -16.33
CA ARG A 552 12.43 -29.26 -16.48
C ARG A 552 12.07 -27.88 -15.88
N THR A 553 10.91 -27.76 -15.22
CA THR A 553 10.48 -26.54 -14.54
C THR A 553 10.67 -26.66 -13.02
N ARG A 554 11.00 -25.55 -12.36
CA ARG A 554 10.94 -25.41 -10.89
C ARG A 554 9.76 -24.54 -10.50
N VAL A 555 8.88 -25.04 -9.65
CA VAL A 555 7.69 -24.32 -9.19
C VAL A 555 7.96 -23.77 -7.79
N LEU A 556 7.82 -22.47 -7.61
CA LEU A 556 7.90 -21.82 -6.30
C LEU A 556 6.60 -22.03 -5.54
N HIS A 557 6.70 -22.58 -4.34
CA HIS A 557 5.61 -22.72 -3.38
C HIS A 557 5.85 -21.80 -2.18
N ALA A 558 4.91 -20.90 -1.94
CA ALA A 558 4.89 -20.00 -0.79
C ALA A 558 3.45 -19.61 -0.45
N THR A 559 3.18 -19.45 0.84
CA THR A 559 1.88 -19.02 1.35
C THR A 559 1.98 -17.56 1.77
N CYS A 560 1.28 -16.67 1.08
CA CYS A 560 1.42 -15.23 1.27
C CYS A 560 0.20 -14.64 1.97
N THR A 561 0.39 -13.92 3.06
CA THR A 561 -0.69 -13.20 3.77
C THR A 561 -1.07 -11.89 3.09
N HIS A 562 -0.24 -11.37 2.19
CA HIS A 562 -0.44 -10.09 1.53
C HIS A 562 -0.22 -10.17 0.00
N PRO A 563 -1.08 -9.55 -0.83
CA PRO A 563 -1.00 -9.66 -2.31
C PRO A 563 0.30 -9.05 -2.89
N ALA A 564 0.85 -8.01 -2.27
CA ALA A 564 2.13 -7.43 -2.69
C ALA A 564 3.30 -8.41 -2.54
N VAL A 565 3.26 -9.28 -1.54
CA VAL A 565 4.30 -10.31 -1.32
C VAL A 565 4.18 -11.40 -2.38
N GLU A 566 2.96 -11.86 -2.68
CA GLU A 566 2.74 -12.82 -3.78
C GLU A 566 3.21 -12.23 -5.12
N LEU A 567 2.85 -10.99 -5.43
CA LEU A 567 3.27 -10.35 -6.68
C LEU A 567 4.80 -10.18 -6.75
N ALA A 568 5.44 -9.83 -5.64
CA ALA A 568 6.90 -9.75 -5.55
C ALA A 568 7.58 -11.10 -5.83
N LEU A 569 7.05 -12.20 -5.27
CA LEU A 569 7.56 -13.55 -5.52
C LEU A 569 7.32 -14.01 -6.97
N ARG A 570 6.17 -13.66 -7.56
CA ARG A 570 5.87 -13.91 -8.98
C ARG A 570 6.87 -13.19 -9.88
N GLN A 571 7.19 -11.93 -9.59
CA GLN A 571 8.19 -11.15 -10.34
C GLN A 571 9.61 -11.70 -10.19
N GLN A 572 10.02 -12.11 -8.98
CA GLN A 572 11.31 -12.79 -8.79
C GLN A 572 11.39 -14.11 -9.55
N THR A 573 10.29 -14.88 -9.57
CA THR A 573 10.22 -16.14 -10.32
C THR A 573 10.31 -15.90 -11.82
N ALA A 574 9.64 -14.88 -12.35
CA ALA A 574 9.75 -14.50 -13.76
C ALA A 574 11.18 -14.03 -14.12
N ALA A 575 11.86 -13.31 -13.22
CA ALA A 575 13.26 -12.93 -13.42
C ALA A 575 14.21 -14.14 -13.44
N LEU A 576 13.94 -15.15 -12.60
CA LEU A 576 14.66 -16.43 -12.64
C LEU A 576 14.35 -17.21 -13.92
N ASP A 577 13.09 -17.28 -14.35
CA ASP A 577 12.69 -17.96 -15.59
C ASP A 577 13.41 -17.36 -16.81
N ALA A 578 13.48 -16.02 -16.91
CA ALA A 578 14.23 -15.33 -17.95
C ALA A 578 15.73 -15.62 -17.90
N LEU A 579 16.32 -15.73 -16.70
CA LEU A 579 17.72 -16.11 -16.52
C LEU A 579 17.97 -17.55 -17.00
N LEU A 580 17.13 -18.50 -16.59
CA LEU A 580 17.24 -19.91 -16.99
C LEU A 580 17.09 -20.06 -18.51
N GLY A 581 16.13 -19.37 -19.12
CA GLY A 581 15.97 -19.34 -20.58
C GLY A 581 17.18 -18.75 -21.30
N THR A 582 17.83 -17.73 -20.73
CA THR A 582 19.07 -17.16 -21.30
C THR A 582 20.23 -18.16 -21.21
N LEU A 583 20.36 -18.85 -20.08
CA LEU A 583 21.39 -19.86 -19.86
C LEU A 583 21.21 -21.08 -20.77
N ASP A 584 19.97 -21.54 -20.96
CA ASP A 584 19.64 -22.65 -21.86
C ASP A 584 19.95 -22.30 -23.32
N ALA A 585 19.58 -21.09 -23.76
CA ALA A 585 19.90 -20.60 -25.10
C ALA A 585 21.43 -20.47 -25.35
N GLN A 586 22.19 -20.00 -24.36
CA GLN A 586 23.65 -19.87 -24.45
C GLN A 586 24.38 -21.21 -24.28
N GLY A 587 23.75 -22.19 -23.63
CA GLY A 587 24.32 -23.51 -23.38
C GLY A 587 24.60 -24.32 -24.64
N SER A 588 23.98 -23.96 -25.77
CA SER A 588 24.12 -24.65 -27.05
C SER A 588 25.32 -24.14 -27.86
N GLY A 589 26.49 -24.75 -27.72
CA GLY A 589 27.60 -24.60 -28.68
C GLY A 589 28.99 -24.28 -28.13
N GLU A 590 29.15 -24.05 -26.82
CA GLU A 590 30.45 -23.78 -26.19
C GLU A 590 30.74 -24.76 -25.03
N PRO A 591 31.90 -25.46 -24.99
CA PRO A 591 32.23 -26.46 -23.96
C PRO A 591 32.17 -25.94 -22.50
N GLN A 592 32.37 -24.64 -22.29
CA GLN A 592 32.34 -24.03 -20.95
C GLN A 592 30.93 -24.00 -20.33
N TRP A 593 29.88 -24.12 -21.15
CA TRP A 593 28.48 -24.12 -20.71
C TRP A 593 27.88 -25.51 -20.60
N GLU A 594 28.63 -26.55 -20.99
CA GLU A 594 28.14 -27.93 -21.01
C GLU A 594 27.52 -28.37 -19.66
N PRO A 595 28.08 -28.02 -18.48
CA PRO A 595 27.43 -28.34 -17.21
C PRO A 595 26.09 -27.61 -17.01
N LEU A 596 25.95 -26.38 -17.51
CA LEU A 596 24.77 -25.54 -17.29
C LEU A 596 23.54 -26.03 -18.08
N GLN A 597 23.71 -26.89 -19.09
CA GLN A 597 22.61 -27.51 -19.84
C GLN A 597 21.71 -28.41 -18.97
N ASP A 598 22.25 -28.90 -17.84
CA ASP A 598 21.52 -29.75 -16.90
C ASP A 598 20.65 -28.93 -15.92
N LEU A 599 20.76 -27.59 -15.94
CA LEU A 599 19.90 -26.71 -15.14
C LEU A 599 18.43 -26.83 -15.57
N PRO A 600 17.48 -26.48 -14.67
CA PRO A 600 16.09 -26.26 -15.06
C PRO A 600 16.00 -25.20 -16.16
N VAL A 601 15.07 -25.36 -17.11
CA VAL A 601 14.88 -24.39 -18.21
C VAL A 601 13.90 -23.31 -17.82
N HIS A 602 12.96 -23.65 -16.93
CA HIS A 602 11.87 -22.76 -16.56
C HIS A 602 11.69 -22.65 -15.04
N ALA A 603 11.17 -21.52 -14.61
CA ALA A 603 10.69 -21.29 -13.26
C ALA A 603 9.24 -20.79 -13.30
N SER A 604 8.39 -21.29 -12.40
CA SER A 604 6.96 -20.93 -12.35
C SER A 604 6.52 -20.60 -10.93
N ALA A 605 5.64 -19.60 -10.80
CA ALA A 605 5.05 -19.17 -9.53
C ALA A 605 3.63 -19.72 -9.32
N GLU A 606 3.24 -20.78 -10.03
CA GLU A 606 1.92 -21.44 -9.87
C GLU A 606 1.66 -21.97 -8.45
N GLY A 607 2.73 -22.25 -7.69
CA GLY A 607 2.65 -22.71 -6.30
C GLY A 607 2.54 -21.58 -5.27
N VAL A 608 2.69 -20.31 -5.67
CA VAL A 608 2.52 -19.15 -4.79
C VAL A 608 1.03 -18.85 -4.65
N ARG A 609 0.53 -18.83 -3.41
CA ARG A 609 -0.90 -18.70 -3.12
C ARG A 609 -1.16 -17.81 -1.92
N ALA A 610 -2.33 -17.19 -1.90
CA ALA A 610 -2.86 -16.51 -0.72
C ALA A 610 -3.00 -17.48 0.47
N ALA A 611 -2.64 -17.01 1.67
CA ALA A 611 -2.93 -17.69 2.92
C ALA A 611 -4.44 -17.85 3.10
N LEU A 612 -4.84 -18.91 3.82
CA LEU A 612 -6.24 -19.14 4.16
C LEU A 612 -6.54 -18.60 5.56
N THR A 613 -7.63 -17.85 5.67
CA THR A 613 -8.24 -17.44 6.95
C THR A 613 -8.70 -18.66 7.75
N ALA A 614 -8.98 -18.50 9.05
CA ALA A 614 -9.56 -19.55 9.89
C ALA A 614 -10.88 -20.14 9.35
N ALA A 615 -11.60 -19.38 8.50
CA ALA A 615 -12.81 -19.81 7.83
C ALA A 615 -12.57 -20.53 6.48
N GLY A 616 -11.32 -20.81 6.12
CA GLY A 616 -10.93 -21.50 4.88
C GLY A 616 -11.02 -20.66 3.60
N LYS A 617 -11.23 -19.34 3.70
CA LYS A 617 -11.23 -18.41 2.56
C LYS A 617 -9.85 -17.76 2.39
N PRO A 618 -9.41 -17.43 1.16
CA PRO A 618 -8.14 -16.73 0.96
C PRO A 618 -8.16 -15.33 1.61
N GLU A 619 -7.03 -14.90 2.19
CA GLU A 619 -6.83 -13.59 2.82
C GLU A 619 -7.05 -12.41 1.85
N TYR A 620 -6.89 -12.65 0.54
CA TYR A 620 -7.19 -11.71 -0.53
C TYR A 620 -7.58 -12.45 -1.82
N GLU A 621 -8.32 -11.77 -2.70
CA GLU A 621 -8.91 -12.39 -3.90
C GLU A 621 -8.04 -12.29 -5.16
N SER A 622 -7.13 -11.31 -5.25
CA SER A 622 -6.38 -11.06 -6.49
C SER A 622 -5.11 -10.25 -6.26
N THR A 623 -4.06 -10.59 -7.00
CA THR A 623 -2.81 -9.81 -7.12
C THR A 623 -2.78 -8.87 -8.32
N ASP A 624 -3.84 -8.86 -9.11
CA ASP A 624 -3.86 -8.30 -10.46
C ASP A 624 -4.48 -6.90 -10.54
N LEU A 625 -5.08 -6.45 -9.45
CA LEU A 625 -5.84 -5.21 -9.37
C LEU A 625 -4.93 -4.08 -8.93
N ARG A 626 -4.44 -3.31 -9.90
CA ARG A 626 -3.71 -2.04 -9.73
C ARG A 626 -4.06 -1.16 -10.92
N PHE A 627 -3.73 0.13 -10.87
CA PHE A 627 -3.83 0.94 -12.07
C PHE A 627 -2.86 0.40 -13.13
N ARG A 628 -3.39 -0.14 -14.22
CA ARG A 628 -2.59 -0.58 -15.37
C ARG A 628 -2.56 0.56 -16.38
N LEU A 629 -1.42 1.24 -16.48
CA LEU A 629 -1.09 2.09 -17.63
C LEU A 629 -0.24 1.31 -18.62
N ALA A 630 -0.26 1.71 -19.88
CA ALA A 630 0.59 1.12 -20.91
C ALA A 630 2.09 1.39 -20.70
N ASP A 631 2.48 2.20 -19.71
CA ASP A 631 3.87 2.35 -19.27
C ASP A 631 3.91 3.01 -17.87
N ASP A 632 4.62 2.43 -16.90
CA ASP A 632 4.70 2.94 -15.51
C ASP A 632 5.38 4.33 -15.46
N ARG A 633 6.28 4.63 -16.41
CA ARG A 633 6.91 5.95 -16.56
C ARG A 633 5.95 7.02 -17.10
N VAL A 634 4.96 6.62 -17.90
CA VAL A 634 3.93 7.53 -18.42
C VAL A 634 3.01 7.97 -17.29
N GLN A 635 2.81 7.15 -16.26
CA GLN A 635 2.06 7.51 -15.05
C GLN A 635 2.68 8.69 -14.31
N GLU A 636 3.98 8.62 -13.99
CA GLU A 636 4.69 9.69 -13.27
C GLU A 636 4.83 10.96 -14.12
N LEU A 637 5.01 10.83 -15.44
CA LEU A 637 5.06 11.96 -16.38
C LEU A 637 3.69 12.66 -16.51
N LEU A 638 2.62 11.89 -16.66
CA LEU A 638 1.25 12.42 -16.67
C LEU A 638 0.91 13.09 -15.34
N MET A 639 1.39 12.55 -14.21
CA MET A 639 1.09 13.03 -12.86
C MET A 639 2.04 14.12 -12.33
N GLY A 640 3.08 14.47 -13.09
CA GLY A 640 3.97 15.59 -12.77
C GLY A 640 3.26 16.94 -12.91
N GLU A 641 3.74 17.96 -12.18
CA GLU A 641 3.22 19.34 -12.22
C GLU A 641 3.19 19.96 -13.64
N GLN A 642 3.85 19.33 -14.63
CA GLN A 642 3.91 19.82 -16.01
C GLN A 642 2.71 19.44 -16.89
N LEU A 643 1.90 18.42 -16.55
CA LEU A 643 0.71 18.03 -17.34
C LEU A 643 -0.62 18.31 -16.63
N TYR A 644 -0.70 18.12 -15.31
CA TYR A 644 -1.87 18.48 -14.51
C TYR A 644 -1.48 19.37 -13.33
N GLY A 645 -1.28 20.67 -13.60
CA GLY A 645 -0.85 21.64 -12.58
C GLY A 645 -1.96 22.17 -11.66
N ASP A 646 -3.23 21.81 -11.87
CA ASP A 646 -4.37 22.41 -11.13
C ASP A 646 -5.15 21.39 -10.27
N PRO A 647 -5.07 21.49 -8.93
CA PRO A 647 -5.91 20.74 -7.98
C PRO A 647 -7.42 20.77 -8.28
N ALA A 648 -7.92 21.81 -8.96
CA ALA A 648 -9.32 21.93 -9.35
C ALA A 648 -9.81 20.78 -10.23
N LEU A 649 -8.92 20.20 -11.03
CA LEU A 649 -9.28 19.13 -11.96
C LEU A 649 -9.75 17.88 -11.20
N ALA A 650 -9.14 17.54 -10.06
CA ALA A 650 -9.55 16.37 -9.27
C ALA A 650 -11.00 16.48 -8.77
N ILE A 651 -11.39 17.64 -8.25
CA ILE A 651 -12.77 17.89 -7.78
C ILE A 651 -13.74 17.95 -8.96
N ARG A 652 -13.33 18.53 -10.09
CA ARG A 652 -14.13 18.53 -11.31
C ARG A 652 -14.41 17.11 -11.80
N GLU A 653 -13.39 16.25 -11.87
CA GLU A 653 -13.54 14.84 -12.25
C GLU A 653 -14.42 14.06 -11.27
N LEU A 654 -14.28 14.30 -9.95
CA LEU A 654 -15.18 13.72 -8.95
C LEU A 654 -16.65 14.08 -9.21
N TYR A 655 -16.94 15.36 -9.48
CA TYR A 655 -18.30 15.80 -9.77
C TYR A 655 -18.82 15.19 -11.08
N GLN A 656 -18.01 15.18 -12.15
CA GLN A 656 -18.44 14.63 -13.43
C GLN A 656 -18.70 13.12 -13.36
N ASN A 657 -17.89 12.38 -12.60
CA ASN A 657 -18.12 10.95 -12.36
C ASN A 657 -19.41 10.70 -11.56
N ALA A 658 -19.67 11.51 -10.53
CA ALA A 658 -20.91 11.47 -9.76
C ALA A 658 -22.14 11.83 -10.64
N LEU A 659 -22.02 12.85 -11.48
CA LEU A 659 -23.07 13.27 -12.42
C LEU A 659 -23.40 12.15 -13.41
N ASP A 660 -22.39 11.53 -14.02
CA ASP A 660 -22.57 10.40 -14.95
C ASP A 660 -23.23 9.19 -14.24
N ALA A 661 -22.84 8.91 -13.00
CA ALA A 661 -23.45 7.83 -12.21
C ALA A 661 -24.94 8.08 -11.91
N CYS A 662 -25.32 9.32 -11.59
CA CYS A 662 -26.71 9.72 -11.42
C CYS A 662 -27.49 9.66 -12.74
N ARG A 663 -26.95 10.20 -13.84
CA ARG A 663 -27.59 10.16 -15.18
C ARG A 663 -27.84 8.73 -15.64
N TYR A 664 -26.91 7.81 -15.40
CA TYR A 664 -27.14 6.39 -15.65
C TYR A 664 -28.33 5.89 -14.82
N ARG A 665 -28.28 6.02 -13.49
CA ARG A 665 -29.36 5.51 -12.64
C ARG A 665 -30.72 6.06 -13.05
N ASP A 666 -30.78 7.32 -13.47
CA ASP A 666 -31.99 7.95 -14.00
C ASP A 666 -32.47 7.26 -15.28
N ALA A 667 -31.59 7.06 -16.26
CA ALA A 667 -31.90 6.33 -17.51
C ALA A 667 -32.41 4.91 -17.23
N ARG A 668 -31.76 4.15 -16.34
CA ARG A 668 -32.19 2.81 -15.95
C ARG A 668 -33.55 2.84 -15.23
N THR A 669 -33.73 3.78 -14.30
CA THR A 669 -34.99 3.92 -13.56
C THR A 669 -36.15 4.30 -14.49
N ALA A 670 -35.91 5.20 -15.45
CA ALA A 670 -36.88 5.57 -16.47
C ALA A 670 -37.26 4.37 -17.35
N PHE A 671 -36.28 3.56 -17.77
CA PHE A 671 -36.53 2.33 -18.53
C PHE A 671 -37.35 1.31 -17.73
N LEU A 672 -36.99 1.08 -16.47
CA LEU A 672 -37.70 0.14 -15.60
C LEU A 672 -39.15 0.58 -15.33
N ARG A 673 -39.40 1.88 -15.17
CA ARG A 673 -40.75 2.45 -15.02
C ARG A 673 -41.63 2.26 -16.26
N ARG A 674 -41.04 2.22 -17.46
CA ARG A 674 -41.78 1.99 -18.71
C ARG A 674 -42.09 0.50 -18.91
N ARG A 675 -41.17 -0.39 -18.52
CA ARG A 675 -41.28 -1.83 -18.76
C ARG A 675 -41.92 -2.63 -17.63
N SER A 676 -41.97 -2.08 -16.42
CA SER A 676 -42.45 -2.78 -15.22
C SER A 676 -43.07 -1.80 -14.21
N ALA A 677 -43.80 -2.31 -13.21
CA ALA A 677 -44.32 -1.52 -12.09
C ALA A 677 -43.22 -1.12 -11.09
N TYR A 678 -42.10 -0.58 -11.57
CA TYR A 678 -40.98 -0.14 -10.74
C TYR A 678 -41.34 1.17 -10.03
N GLY A 679 -41.80 1.06 -8.78
CA GLY A 679 -42.37 2.17 -8.00
C GLY A 679 -41.46 2.80 -6.94
N ARG A 680 -40.16 2.48 -6.91
CA ARG A 680 -39.25 3.07 -5.90
C ARG A 680 -39.00 4.56 -6.20
N PRO A 681 -39.34 5.48 -5.28
CA PRO A 681 -39.00 6.89 -5.45
C PRO A 681 -37.48 7.04 -5.36
N TRP A 682 -36.91 7.82 -6.28
CA TRP A 682 -35.49 8.16 -6.29
C TRP A 682 -35.33 9.56 -6.86
N ALA A 683 -34.47 10.34 -6.22
CA ALA A 683 -34.02 11.64 -6.69
C ALA A 683 -32.49 11.66 -6.60
N GLY A 684 -31.83 12.06 -7.69
CA GLY A 684 -30.37 12.14 -7.73
C GLY A 684 -29.83 13.19 -6.76
N SER A 685 -28.79 12.83 -6.02
CA SER A 685 -28.11 13.70 -5.07
C SER A 685 -26.61 13.42 -5.08
N ILE A 686 -25.83 14.50 -5.05
CA ILE A 686 -24.37 14.50 -4.97
C ILE A 686 -23.96 15.33 -3.74
N THR A 687 -23.13 14.77 -2.87
CA THR A 687 -22.68 15.42 -1.64
C THR A 687 -21.17 15.48 -1.60
N PHE A 688 -20.61 16.68 -1.44
CA PHE A 688 -19.21 16.92 -1.16
C PHE A 688 -19.03 17.27 0.32
N THR A 689 -18.11 16.60 1.00
CA THR A 689 -17.77 16.86 2.40
C THR A 689 -16.27 16.92 2.56
N GLN A 690 -15.77 18.02 3.12
CA GLN A 690 -14.36 18.17 3.48
C GLN A 690 -14.23 18.21 5.01
N GLY A 691 -13.40 17.34 5.56
CA GLY A 691 -13.27 17.17 7.01
C GLY A 691 -11.94 16.55 7.40
N GLN A 692 -11.88 16.06 8.64
CA GLN A 692 -10.75 15.29 9.15
C GLN A 692 -11.25 13.98 9.76
N GLU A 693 -10.50 12.90 9.52
CA GLU A 693 -10.73 11.57 10.10
C GLU A 693 -9.41 11.09 10.71
N ASN A 694 -9.38 10.83 12.02
CA ASN A 694 -8.16 10.42 12.74
C ASN A 694 -6.95 11.37 12.48
N GLY A 695 -7.21 12.68 12.42
CA GLY A 695 -6.20 13.69 12.12
C GLY A 695 -5.79 13.81 10.63
N ARG A 696 -6.34 12.97 9.74
CA ARG A 696 -6.08 13.05 8.29
C ARG A 696 -7.16 13.89 7.60
N PRO A 697 -6.80 14.96 6.87
CA PRO A 697 -7.74 15.73 6.07
C PRO A 697 -8.27 14.89 4.89
N TYR A 698 -9.55 15.01 4.59
CA TYR A 698 -10.17 14.34 3.45
C TYR A 698 -11.15 15.22 2.70
N ILE A 699 -11.36 14.91 1.41
CA ILE A 699 -12.51 15.36 0.61
C ILE A 699 -13.26 14.10 0.17
N GLU A 700 -14.55 14.02 0.49
CA GLU A 700 -15.43 12.95 0.05
C GLU A 700 -16.46 13.49 -0.95
N CYS A 701 -16.65 12.77 -2.06
CA CYS A 701 -17.76 12.93 -2.97
C CYS A 701 -18.63 11.68 -2.89
N ARG A 702 -19.90 11.84 -2.53
CA ARG A 702 -20.89 10.77 -2.44
C ARG A 702 -22.03 11.03 -3.41
N ASP A 703 -22.28 10.08 -4.31
CA ASP A 703 -23.45 10.04 -5.17
C ASP A 703 -24.37 8.88 -4.76
N ASN A 704 -25.67 9.06 -5.01
CA ASN A 704 -26.66 7.98 -4.94
C ASN A 704 -27.01 7.46 -6.35
N GLY A 705 -26.03 7.43 -7.26
CA GLY A 705 -26.16 6.99 -8.64
C GLY A 705 -26.18 5.47 -8.78
N ILE A 706 -25.72 4.99 -9.94
CA ILE A 706 -25.80 3.57 -10.33
C ILE A 706 -24.82 2.66 -9.55
N GLY A 707 -23.75 3.22 -9.00
CA GLY A 707 -22.67 2.46 -8.36
C GLY A 707 -21.86 1.56 -9.31
N MET A 708 -20.83 0.92 -8.76
CA MET A 708 -19.93 -0.01 -9.46
C MET A 708 -19.97 -1.38 -8.78
N GLY A 709 -19.91 -2.45 -9.58
CA GLY A 709 -19.71 -3.80 -9.08
C GLY A 709 -18.24 -4.19 -9.14
N GLU A 710 -17.95 -5.43 -8.79
CA GLU A 710 -16.58 -5.95 -8.84
C GLU A 710 -16.03 -5.88 -10.27
N HIS A 711 -16.80 -6.28 -11.28
CA HIS A 711 -16.38 -6.26 -12.67
C HIS A 711 -15.99 -4.85 -13.15
N GLU A 712 -16.81 -3.84 -12.85
CA GLU A 712 -16.51 -2.44 -13.20
C GLU A 712 -15.25 -1.93 -12.51
N LEU A 713 -15.03 -2.30 -11.24
CA LEU A 713 -13.81 -1.96 -10.52
C LEU A 713 -12.56 -2.60 -11.17
N ARG A 714 -12.67 -3.85 -11.62
CA ARG A 714 -11.56 -4.58 -12.25
C ARG A 714 -11.26 -4.08 -13.67
N GLU A 715 -12.26 -3.89 -14.52
CA GLU A 715 -12.05 -3.65 -15.95
C GLU A 715 -12.00 -2.19 -16.35
N VAL A 716 -12.71 -1.31 -15.63
CA VAL A 716 -12.82 0.11 -15.97
C VAL A 716 -12.08 0.99 -14.97
N PHE A 717 -12.32 0.79 -13.67
CA PHE A 717 -11.71 1.63 -12.65
C PHE A 717 -10.20 1.41 -12.55
N SER A 718 -9.72 0.17 -12.71
CA SER A 718 -8.30 -0.16 -12.64
C SER A 718 -7.51 0.06 -13.94
N ARG A 719 -8.17 0.28 -15.09
CA ARG A 719 -7.47 0.43 -16.37
C ARG A 719 -7.55 1.87 -16.87
N ALA A 720 -6.41 2.53 -16.89
CA ALA A 720 -6.33 3.88 -17.43
C ALA A 720 -6.64 3.84 -18.94
N GLY A 721 -7.59 4.66 -19.38
CA GLY A 721 -8.00 4.77 -20.79
C GLY A 721 -9.27 4.00 -21.17
N MET A 722 -9.77 3.12 -20.29
CA MET A 722 -11.06 2.44 -20.51
C MET A 722 -12.19 3.25 -19.91
N ARG A 723 -13.32 3.38 -20.62
CA ARG A 723 -14.52 4.07 -20.12
C ARG A 723 -15.60 3.05 -19.79
N PHE A 724 -16.38 3.36 -18.77
CA PHE A 724 -17.56 2.56 -18.44
C PHE A 724 -18.52 2.48 -19.63
N ALA A 725 -18.62 3.57 -20.40
CA ALA A 725 -19.46 3.65 -21.59
C ALA A 725 -19.04 2.74 -22.76
N ASP A 726 -17.83 2.17 -22.71
CA ASP A 726 -17.31 1.29 -23.77
C ASP A 726 -17.53 -0.20 -23.45
N LEU A 727 -18.09 -0.54 -22.27
CA LEU A 727 -18.38 -1.92 -21.90
C LEU A 727 -19.49 -2.50 -22.78
N PRO A 728 -19.33 -3.72 -23.34
CA PRO A 728 -20.35 -4.37 -24.17
C PRO A 728 -21.73 -4.44 -23.51
N GLU A 729 -21.78 -4.78 -22.22
CA GLU A 729 -23.01 -4.92 -21.45
C GLU A 729 -23.76 -3.59 -21.29
N PHE A 730 -23.03 -2.48 -21.29
CA PHE A 730 -23.61 -1.14 -21.26
C PHE A 730 -24.07 -0.70 -22.64
N LEU A 731 -23.33 -1.01 -23.71
CA LEU A 731 -23.74 -0.72 -25.08
C LEU A 731 -25.06 -1.43 -25.44
N GLU A 732 -25.21 -2.69 -25.04
CA GLU A 732 -26.45 -3.46 -25.18
C GLU A 732 -27.62 -2.79 -24.45
N GLU A 733 -27.39 -2.35 -23.21
CA GLU A 733 -28.43 -1.68 -22.42
C GLU A 733 -28.80 -0.32 -23.01
N GLN A 734 -27.81 0.44 -23.47
CA GLN A 734 -28.04 1.72 -24.13
C GLN A 734 -28.83 1.54 -25.43
N ALA A 735 -28.63 0.43 -26.16
CA ALA A 735 -29.45 0.11 -27.33
C ALA A 735 -30.92 -0.13 -26.94
N ALA A 736 -31.18 -0.93 -25.90
CA ALA A 736 -32.53 -1.16 -25.39
C ALA A 736 -33.21 0.14 -24.89
N TRP A 737 -32.44 1.03 -24.26
CA TRP A 737 -32.96 2.35 -23.87
C TRP A 737 -33.32 3.23 -25.06
N ARG A 738 -32.53 3.21 -26.13
CA ARG A 738 -32.80 3.99 -27.35
C ARG A 738 -34.07 3.51 -28.06
N GLU A 739 -34.35 2.20 -28.05
CA GLU A 739 -35.61 1.64 -28.58
C GLU A 739 -36.83 2.24 -27.85
N GLU A 740 -36.70 2.53 -26.57
CA GLU A 740 -37.72 3.22 -25.77
C GLU A 740 -37.63 4.75 -25.86
N GLY A 741 -36.65 5.33 -26.57
CA GLY A 741 -36.46 6.78 -26.66
C GLY A 741 -35.79 7.42 -25.44
N ILE A 742 -34.99 6.65 -24.69
CA ILE A 742 -34.13 7.14 -23.60
C ILE A 742 -32.70 7.27 -24.12
N SER A 743 -32.14 8.48 -24.04
CA SER A 743 -30.77 8.77 -24.48
C SER A 743 -29.88 9.15 -23.31
N LEU A 744 -28.70 8.54 -23.22
CA LEU A 744 -27.67 8.85 -22.23
C LEU A 744 -26.39 9.28 -22.93
N TYR A 745 -25.86 10.45 -22.56
CA TYR A 745 -24.61 11.02 -23.06
C TYR A 745 -23.61 11.16 -21.89
N PRO A 746 -22.62 10.25 -21.78
CA PRO A 746 -21.61 10.30 -20.71
C PRO A 746 -20.61 11.44 -20.89
N ASN A 747 -20.19 12.06 -19.78
CA ASN A 747 -19.21 13.17 -19.77
C ASN A 747 -17.76 12.69 -19.72
N SER A 748 -17.51 11.48 -19.21
CA SER A 748 -16.17 10.91 -19.11
C SER A 748 -15.57 10.57 -20.49
N GLN A 749 -14.56 11.33 -20.95
CA GLN A 749 -14.02 11.22 -22.31
C GLN A 749 -12.75 10.36 -22.44
N PHE A 750 -11.91 10.28 -21.38
CA PHE A 750 -10.53 9.76 -21.50
C PHE A 750 -10.22 8.52 -20.65
N GLY A 751 -11.08 8.10 -19.73
CA GLY A 751 -10.84 6.90 -18.88
C GLY A 751 -9.64 7.01 -17.92
N ILE A 752 -9.06 8.20 -17.73
CA ILE A 752 -7.91 8.46 -16.84
C ILE A 752 -8.26 9.32 -15.61
N GLY A 753 -9.54 9.71 -15.48
CA GLY A 753 -9.99 10.71 -14.49
C GLY A 753 -9.68 10.35 -13.04
N VAL A 754 -9.64 9.06 -12.70
CA VAL A 754 -9.31 8.58 -11.34
C VAL A 754 -7.87 8.91 -10.95
N LEU A 755 -6.93 8.96 -11.91
CA LEU A 755 -5.53 9.30 -11.61
C LEU A 755 -5.37 10.76 -11.18
N SER A 756 -6.27 11.64 -11.61
CA SER A 756 -6.29 13.05 -11.17
C SER A 756 -6.50 13.17 -9.66
N TYR A 757 -7.13 12.19 -9.02
CA TYR A 757 -7.35 12.20 -7.57
C TYR A 757 -6.03 12.23 -6.78
N PHE A 758 -5.01 11.53 -7.31
CA PHE A 758 -3.68 11.50 -6.70
C PHE A 758 -2.91 12.81 -6.82
N MET A 759 -3.44 13.84 -7.51
CA MET A 759 -2.85 15.19 -7.49
C MET A 759 -2.99 15.85 -6.12
N ILE A 760 -4.10 15.59 -5.42
CA ILE A 760 -4.43 16.20 -4.13
C ILE A 760 -4.40 15.21 -2.97
N ALA A 761 -4.45 13.91 -3.24
CA ALA A 761 -4.46 12.85 -2.24
C ALA A 761 -3.30 11.84 -2.43
N ASP A 762 -2.91 11.15 -1.36
CA ASP A 762 -2.00 9.99 -1.44
C ASP A 762 -2.75 8.65 -1.30
N ASP A 763 -3.87 8.64 -0.57
CA ASP A 763 -4.73 7.46 -0.40
C ASP A 763 -6.16 7.77 -0.85
N ILE A 764 -6.82 6.77 -1.43
CA ILE A 764 -8.19 6.84 -1.92
C ILE A 764 -8.99 5.69 -1.34
N ARG A 765 -10.18 5.97 -0.82
CA ARG A 765 -11.17 4.96 -0.43
C ARG A 765 -12.41 5.12 -1.28
N VAL A 766 -12.81 4.05 -1.96
CA VAL A 766 -14.05 3.98 -2.72
C VAL A 766 -15.00 3.02 -2.01
N THR A 767 -16.18 3.48 -1.64
CA THR A 767 -17.27 2.60 -1.19
C THR A 767 -18.35 2.65 -2.25
N THR A 768 -18.79 1.51 -2.76
CA THR A 768 -19.71 1.48 -3.90
C THR A 768 -20.65 0.30 -3.83
N CYS A 769 -21.89 0.50 -4.28
CA CYS A 769 -22.90 -0.55 -4.36
C CYS A 769 -23.63 -0.42 -5.70
N ARG A 770 -23.50 -1.45 -6.55
CA ARG A 770 -24.10 -1.49 -7.88
C ARG A 770 -25.61 -1.70 -7.80
N LEU A 771 -26.37 -0.91 -8.55
CA LEU A 771 -27.78 -1.20 -8.83
C LEU A 771 -27.86 -2.26 -9.94
N ASP A 772 -28.52 -3.38 -9.68
CA ASP A 772 -28.71 -4.45 -10.67
C ASP A 772 -29.69 -4.02 -11.80
N ARG A 773 -29.89 -4.90 -12.79
CA ARG A 773 -30.81 -4.66 -13.92
C ARG A 773 -32.28 -4.66 -13.50
N GLU A 774 -32.61 -5.17 -12.32
CA GLU A 774 -33.97 -5.17 -11.75
C GLU A 774 -34.22 -3.97 -10.81
N GLY A 775 -33.23 -3.09 -10.63
CA GLY A 775 -33.33 -1.91 -9.77
C GLY A 775 -33.15 -2.20 -8.27
N ARG A 776 -32.46 -3.27 -7.92
CA ARG A 776 -32.13 -3.63 -6.53
C ARG A 776 -30.63 -3.38 -6.26
N PRO A 777 -30.27 -2.86 -5.07
CA PRO A 777 -28.88 -2.78 -4.65
C PRO A 777 -28.24 -4.18 -4.53
N GLY A 778 -27.03 -4.30 -5.06
CA GLY A 778 -26.20 -5.49 -5.03
C GLY A 778 -25.31 -5.56 -3.78
N GLU A 779 -24.13 -6.13 -3.94
CA GLU A 779 -23.10 -6.17 -2.90
C GLU A 779 -22.45 -4.80 -2.73
N GLU A 780 -22.23 -4.39 -1.47
CA GLU A 780 -21.45 -3.21 -1.14
C GLU A 780 -19.97 -3.58 -1.04
N LEU A 781 -19.15 -2.85 -1.78
CA LEU A 781 -17.73 -3.06 -1.90
C LEU A 781 -16.98 -1.85 -1.37
N ARG A 782 -15.94 -2.08 -0.58
CA ARG A 782 -14.95 -1.07 -0.21
C ARG A 782 -13.62 -1.38 -0.89
N VAL A 783 -13.06 -0.37 -1.55
CA VAL A 783 -11.77 -0.44 -2.22
C VAL A 783 -10.84 0.60 -1.61
N ASP A 784 -9.73 0.14 -1.03
CA ASP A 784 -8.69 1.02 -0.51
C ASP A 784 -7.47 1.00 -1.45
N ILE A 785 -7.01 2.20 -1.85
CA ILE A 785 -5.94 2.38 -2.83
C ILE A 785 -4.91 3.36 -2.28
N ALA A 786 -3.72 2.87 -1.99
CA ALA A 786 -2.64 3.65 -1.37
C ALA A 786 -1.62 4.18 -2.37
N GLY A 787 -2.13 4.79 -3.45
CA GLY A 787 -1.30 5.39 -4.50
C GLY A 787 -1.52 4.76 -5.89
N PRO A 788 -0.99 5.41 -6.94
CA PRO A 788 -1.13 4.98 -8.34
C PRO A 788 -0.53 3.59 -8.63
N GLY A 789 0.56 3.22 -7.96
CA GLY A 789 1.24 1.93 -8.14
C GLY A 789 0.82 0.84 -7.15
N ALA A 790 -0.05 1.18 -6.18
CA ALA A 790 -0.49 0.26 -5.15
C ALA A 790 -1.56 -0.71 -5.70
N LEU A 791 -1.62 -1.91 -5.11
CA LEU A 791 -2.66 -2.89 -5.37
C LEU A 791 -3.95 -2.46 -4.70
N PHE A 792 -5.08 -2.77 -5.30
CA PHE A 792 -6.39 -2.45 -4.75
C PHE A 792 -6.77 -3.51 -3.74
N LYS A 793 -7.10 -3.08 -2.51
CA LYS A 793 -7.71 -3.98 -1.54
C LYS A 793 -9.23 -3.87 -1.63
N ILE A 794 -9.87 -4.90 -2.20
CA ILE A 794 -11.33 -5.00 -2.27
C ILE A 794 -11.83 -5.78 -1.04
N GLN A 795 -12.77 -5.20 -0.31
CA GLN A 795 -13.49 -5.80 0.81
C GLN A 795 -14.97 -5.85 0.49
N ARG A 796 -15.58 -7.04 0.64
CA ARG A 796 -17.03 -7.23 0.53
C ARG A 796 -17.67 -6.91 1.88
N LEU A 797 -18.55 -5.92 1.92
CA LEU A 797 -19.25 -5.50 3.14
C LEU A 797 -20.63 -6.17 3.30
N GLY A 798 -21.01 -7.03 2.36
CA GLY A 798 -22.32 -7.68 2.32
C GLY A 798 -23.28 -6.95 1.40
N ARG A 799 -24.59 -7.21 1.52
CA ARG A 799 -25.60 -6.60 0.66
C ARG A 799 -25.84 -5.14 1.07
N GLY A 800 -25.71 -4.22 0.12
CA GLY A 800 -25.96 -2.80 0.37
C GLY A 800 -27.46 -2.50 0.50
N GLU A 801 -27.78 -1.46 1.27
CA GLU A 801 -29.16 -0.95 1.42
C GLU A 801 -29.56 -0.01 0.28
N GLU A 802 -28.60 0.76 -0.25
CA GLU A 802 -28.77 1.71 -1.33
C GLU A 802 -27.63 1.63 -2.34
N ALA A 803 -27.94 1.84 -3.62
CA ALA A 803 -26.93 1.95 -4.67
C ALA A 803 -26.32 3.37 -4.71
N GLY A 804 -25.04 3.44 -5.10
CA GLY A 804 -24.29 4.69 -5.20
C GLY A 804 -22.78 4.47 -5.07
N THR A 805 -22.02 5.56 -5.12
CA THR A 805 -20.57 5.54 -4.87
C THR A 805 -20.17 6.68 -3.94
N ALA A 806 -19.29 6.39 -3.00
CA ALA A 806 -18.58 7.38 -2.19
C ALA A 806 -17.09 7.26 -2.46
N VAL A 807 -16.49 8.31 -3.00
CA VAL A 807 -15.05 8.42 -3.22
C VAL A 807 -14.49 9.40 -2.20
N ARG A 808 -13.68 8.89 -1.27
CA ARG A 808 -12.97 9.66 -0.26
C ARG A 808 -11.49 9.78 -0.62
N LEU A 809 -11.03 11.01 -0.74
CA LEU A 809 -9.65 11.38 -1.05
C LEU A 809 -8.96 11.85 0.23
N PHE A 810 -7.96 11.11 0.71
CA PHE A 810 -7.16 11.52 1.87
C PHE A 810 -6.05 12.47 1.43
N LEU A 811 -6.19 13.75 1.78
CA LEU A 811 -5.40 14.84 1.22
C LEU A 811 -3.96 14.82 1.74
N ARG A 812 -3.02 15.25 0.89
CA ARG A 812 -1.57 15.30 1.24
C ARG A 812 -1.30 16.23 2.41
N SER A 813 -2.00 17.35 2.45
CA SER A 813 -1.91 18.35 3.51
C SER A 813 -3.17 19.20 3.58
N ALA A 814 -3.54 19.64 4.78
CA ALA A 814 -4.72 20.47 5.01
C ALA A 814 -4.51 21.93 4.59
N ASP A 815 -3.28 22.46 4.69
CA ASP A 815 -2.92 23.85 4.38
C ASP A 815 -2.94 24.17 2.88
N ARG A 816 -2.63 23.18 2.04
CA ARG A 816 -2.61 23.29 0.58
C ARG A 816 -3.86 22.71 -0.09
N ALA A 817 -4.81 22.18 0.69
CA ALA A 817 -6.03 21.60 0.15
C ALA A 817 -6.95 22.70 -0.42
N PRO A 818 -7.41 22.60 -1.68
CA PRO A 818 -8.41 23.53 -2.18
C PRO A 818 -9.72 23.38 -1.40
N SER A 819 -10.38 24.50 -1.13
CA SER A 819 -11.75 24.51 -0.61
C SER A 819 -12.70 23.92 -1.66
N CYS A 820 -13.33 22.79 -1.35
CA CYS A 820 -14.26 22.15 -2.29
C CYS A 820 -15.47 23.05 -2.57
N VAL A 821 -15.95 23.78 -1.57
CA VAL A 821 -17.06 24.74 -1.72
C VAL A 821 -16.63 25.92 -2.58
N GLY A 822 -15.47 26.53 -2.30
CA GLY A 822 -14.95 27.66 -3.06
C GLY A 822 -14.62 27.31 -4.52
N LEU A 823 -14.18 26.07 -4.79
CA LEU A 823 -13.97 25.60 -6.14
C LEU A 823 -15.29 25.37 -6.89
N LEU A 824 -16.22 24.61 -6.30
CA LEU A 824 -17.50 24.31 -6.93
C LEU A 824 -18.33 25.57 -7.17
N ARG A 825 -18.29 26.57 -6.26
CA ARG A 825 -18.95 27.89 -6.47
C ARG A 825 -18.54 28.59 -7.76
N ARG A 826 -17.28 28.43 -8.16
CA ARG A 826 -16.71 29.05 -9.37
C ARG A 826 -16.99 28.23 -10.63
N LEU A 827 -16.90 26.91 -10.52
CA LEU A 827 -16.96 26.01 -11.67
C LEU A 827 -18.37 25.50 -11.96
N LEU A 828 -19.13 25.13 -10.94
CA LEU A 828 -20.48 24.57 -11.06
C LEU A 828 -21.52 25.68 -10.99
N TRP A 829 -22.07 26.04 -12.14
CA TRP A 829 -23.08 27.08 -12.23
C TRP A 829 -24.48 26.49 -12.18
N ILE A 830 -24.65 25.27 -12.72
CA ILE A 830 -25.94 24.60 -12.89
C ILE A 830 -25.72 23.10 -12.69
N SER A 831 -26.68 22.38 -12.12
CA SER A 831 -26.62 20.93 -12.02
C SER A 831 -27.97 20.31 -12.35
N ASP A 832 -27.97 19.10 -12.91
CA ASP A 832 -29.18 18.31 -13.17
C ASP A 832 -29.76 17.69 -11.90
N TYR A 833 -28.94 17.58 -10.85
CA TYR A 833 -29.27 16.93 -9.58
C TYR A 833 -28.95 17.84 -8.40
N SER A 834 -29.48 17.51 -7.22
CA SER A 834 -29.17 18.28 -6.01
C SER A 834 -27.70 18.10 -5.67
N VAL A 835 -26.95 19.19 -5.52
CA VAL A 835 -25.55 19.15 -5.07
C VAL A 835 -25.44 19.89 -3.75
N ASN A 836 -24.85 19.25 -2.75
CA ASN A 836 -24.53 19.87 -1.46
C ASN A 836 -23.03 19.80 -1.24
N ALA A 837 -22.36 20.93 -1.01
CA ALA A 837 -20.94 20.96 -0.65
C ALA A 837 -20.77 21.60 0.73
N THR A 838 -19.97 20.98 1.59
CA THR A 838 -19.63 21.49 2.92
C THR A 838 -18.13 21.36 3.18
N ASP A 839 -17.51 22.45 3.63
CA ASP A 839 -16.11 22.50 4.06
C ASP A 839 -15.96 23.46 5.27
N PRO A 840 -14.74 23.63 5.84
CA PRO A 840 -14.54 24.54 6.98
C PRO A 840 -14.88 26.02 6.72
N THR A 841 -15.01 26.43 5.45
CA THR A 841 -15.37 27.82 5.07
C THR A 841 -16.87 28.04 4.98
N GLY A 842 -17.67 26.98 4.94
CA GLY A 842 -19.13 27.02 4.95
C GLY A 842 -19.78 25.92 4.11
N SER A 843 -21.03 26.12 3.74
CA SER A 843 -21.78 25.21 2.87
C SER A 843 -22.41 25.94 1.68
N GLN A 844 -22.69 25.19 0.62
CA GLN A 844 -23.37 25.67 -0.59
C GLN A 844 -24.27 24.55 -1.12
N LYS A 845 -25.48 24.92 -1.53
CA LYS A 845 -26.43 24.03 -2.20
C LYS A 845 -26.70 24.52 -3.62
N TRP A 846 -26.76 23.58 -4.56
CA TRP A 846 -27.24 23.80 -5.92
C TRP A 846 -28.53 23.01 -6.11
N GLU A 847 -29.59 23.71 -6.45
CA GLU A 847 -30.87 23.08 -6.80
C GLU A 847 -30.86 22.63 -8.26
N PRO A 848 -31.52 21.48 -8.58
CA PRO A 848 -31.63 20.99 -9.95
C PRO A 848 -32.18 22.03 -10.94
N GLY A 849 -31.47 22.27 -12.04
CA GLY A 849 -31.90 23.15 -13.13
C GLY A 849 -31.93 24.65 -12.79
N VAL A 850 -31.34 25.07 -11.68
CA VAL A 850 -31.31 26.48 -11.26
C VAL A 850 -29.90 27.05 -11.40
N LEU A 851 -29.77 28.24 -12.00
CA LEU A 851 -28.50 28.96 -12.06
C LEU A 851 -28.10 29.44 -10.65
N SER A 852 -26.92 29.03 -10.20
CA SER A 852 -26.40 29.38 -8.88
C SER A 852 -26.26 30.89 -8.67
N GLU A 853 -26.69 31.38 -7.51
CA GLU A 853 -26.47 32.75 -7.08
C GLU A 853 -24.97 33.04 -6.87
N SER A 854 -24.17 32.02 -6.54
CA SER A 854 -22.72 32.16 -6.36
C SER A 854 -21.94 32.19 -7.68
N ALA A 855 -22.59 31.92 -8.83
CA ALA A 855 -21.92 31.90 -10.12
C ALA A 855 -21.24 33.26 -10.38
N PRO A 856 -19.93 33.29 -10.69
CA PRO A 856 -19.14 34.52 -10.85
C PRO A 856 -19.42 35.21 -12.19
N LEU A 857 -20.67 35.63 -12.39
CA LEU A 857 -21.08 36.41 -13.55
C LEU A 857 -20.32 37.75 -13.57
N ASP A 858 -19.99 38.23 -14.77
CA ASP A 858 -19.20 39.45 -15.04
C ASP A 858 -17.74 39.43 -14.53
N ALA A 859 -17.24 38.27 -14.07
CA ALA A 859 -15.82 38.11 -13.72
C ALA A 859 -14.94 38.00 -14.98
N ALA A 860 -13.77 38.64 -14.96
CA ALA A 860 -12.81 38.57 -16.08
C ALA A 860 -12.27 37.15 -16.30
N ASP A 861 -12.03 36.42 -15.20
CA ASP A 861 -11.73 34.99 -15.19
C ASP A 861 -12.57 34.30 -14.10
N PRO A 862 -13.70 33.67 -14.47
CA PRO A 862 -14.53 32.89 -13.55
C PRO A 862 -13.80 31.77 -12.81
N ALA A 863 -12.69 31.27 -13.36
CA ALA A 863 -11.91 30.21 -12.74
C ALA A 863 -10.92 30.72 -11.68
N ALA A 864 -10.71 32.02 -11.52
CA ALA A 864 -9.76 32.58 -10.55
C ALA A 864 -10.27 32.52 -9.09
N ASP A 865 -9.40 32.38 -8.09
CA ASP A 865 -9.80 32.17 -6.68
C ASP A 865 -10.62 33.32 -6.08
N HIS A 866 -10.37 34.54 -6.56
CA HIS A 866 -11.08 35.75 -6.14
C HIS A 866 -12.31 36.06 -7.00
N ALA A 867 -12.67 35.21 -7.97
CA ALA A 867 -13.82 35.43 -8.83
C ALA A 867 -15.11 35.44 -8.00
N ARG A 868 -15.90 36.51 -8.13
CA ARG A 868 -17.20 36.69 -7.47
C ARG A 868 -18.19 37.26 -8.48
N ARG A 869 -19.48 37.07 -8.21
CA ARG A 869 -20.54 37.70 -9.00
C ARG A 869 -20.40 39.22 -8.90
N GLY A 870 -20.37 39.91 -10.05
CA GLY A 870 -20.34 41.36 -10.08
C GLY A 870 -21.57 41.99 -9.40
N PRO A 871 -21.43 43.18 -8.79
CA PRO A 871 -22.52 43.83 -8.07
C PRO A 871 -23.65 44.25 -9.01
N GLY A 872 -24.90 44.05 -8.59
CA GLY A 872 -26.09 44.51 -9.31
C GLY A 872 -26.43 43.75 -10.60
N ILE A 873 -25.87 42.56 -10.82
CA ILE A 873 -26.19 41.73 -11.99
C ILE A 873 -27.59 41.14 -11.84
N ARG A 874 -28.44 41.41 -12.84
CA ARG A 874 -29.80 40.88 -12.94
C ARG A 874 -29.80 39.67 -13.86
N VAL A 875 -30.56 38.64 -13.51
CA VAL A 875 -30.68 37.40 -14.28
C VAL A 875 -32.16 37.08 -14.50
N ALA A 876 -32.51 36.63 -15.69
CA ALA A 876 -33.83 36.12 -16.02
C ALA A 876 -33.69 34.72 -16.64
N ALA A 877 -34.46 33.74 -16.15
CA ALA A 877 -34.49 32.42 -16.75
C ALA A 877 -35.20 32.45 -18.11
N GLY A 878 -34.66 31.71 -19.08
CA GLY A 878 -35.32 31.45 -20.36
C GLY A 878 -36.62 30.66 -20.21
N SER A 879 -37.30 30.41 -21.31
CA SER A 879 -38.38 29.41 -21.39
C SER A 879 -37.81 27.99 -21.43
N ARG A 880 -36.55 27.84 -21.82
CA ARG A 880 -35.81 26.58 -21.84
C ARG A 880 -34.80 26.48 -20.69
N PRO A 881 -34.58 25.28 -20.14
CA PRO A 881 -33.63 25.05 -19.05
C PRO A 881 -32.16 25.13 -19.47
N GLN A 882 -31.86 25.45 -20.73
CA GLN A 882 -30.49 25.61 -21.21
C GLN A 882 -30.01 27.07 -21.22
N LEU A 883 -30.88 28.05 -20.98
CA LEU A 883 -30.56 29.46 -21.20
C LEU A 883 -31.04 30.38 -20.08
N TRP A 884 -30.15 31.28 -19.65
CA TRP A 884 -30.44 32.38 -18.74
C TRP A 884 -29.93 33.69 -19.33
N TRP A 885 -30.78 34.71 -19.36
CA TRP A 885 -30.38 36.06 -19.73
C TRP A 885 -29.74 36.76 -18.55
N CYS A 886 -28.65 37.50 -18.77
CA CYS A 886 -27.96 38.27 -17.73
C CYS A 886 -27.68 39.69 -18.18
N SER A 887 -27.75 40.65 -17.25
CA SER A 887 -27.56 42.08 -17.56
C SER A 887 -26.12 42.47 -17.90
N ARG A 888 -25.15 41.56 -17.78
CA ARG A 888 -23.72 41.78 -18.03
C ARG A 888 -23.05 40.51 -18.56
N GLY A 889 -21.76 40.29 -18.26
CA GLY A 889 -21.02 39.09 -18.66
C GLY A 889 -21.61 37.79 -18.09
N GLY A 890 -21.88 36.84 -18.97
CA GLY A 890 -22.21 35.44 -18.70
C GLY A 890 -21.23 34.49 -19.38
N GLY A 891 -21.70 33.34 -19.84
CA GLY A 891 -20.81 32.22 -20.16
C GLY A 891 -21.44 31.05 -20.90
N ILE A 892 -20.60 30.28 -21.60
CA ILE A 892 -20.99 28.95 -22.08
C ILE A 892 -20.52 27.90 -21.07
N LEU A 893 -21.42 26.99 -20.74
CA LEU A 893 -21.21 25.86 -19.83
C LEU A 893 -21.21 24.55 -20.61
N ALA A 894 -20.51 23.56 -20.06
CA ALA A 894 -20.52 22.17 -20.49
C ALA A 894 -21.10 21.34 -19.34
N ASP A 895 -22.33 20.84 -19.50
CA ASP A 895 -23.02 20.05 -18.50
C ASP A 895 -23.06 20.74 -17.11
N GLY A 896 -23.35 22.05 -17.14
CA GLY A 896 -23.49 22.90 -15.97
C GLY A 896 -22.17 23.46 -15.40
N LEU A 897 -21.02 23.03 -15.94
CA LEU A 897 -19.70 23.52 -15.55
C LEU A 897 -19.17 24.60 -16.50
N TRP A 898 -18.46 25.60 -15.97
CA TRP A 898 -17.76 26.60 -16.78
C TRP A 898 -16.83 25.96 -17.84
N ALA A 899 -17.00 26.36 -19.10
CA ALA A 899 -16.26 25.82 -20.26
C ALA A 899 -15.16 26.76 -20.81
N GLY A 900 -14.87 27.87 -20.12
CA GLY A 900 -13.83 28.81 -20.54
C GLY A 900 -14.21 29.76 -21.67
N ILE A 901 -15.50 29.86 -22.02
CA ILE A 901 -15.97 30.76 -23.08
C ILE A 901 -16.87 31.84 -22.46
N PRO A 902 -16.39 33.09 -22.30
CA PRO A 902 -17.21 34.19 -21.83
C PRO A 902 -18.22 34.59 -22.91
N ARG A 903 -19.44 34.95 -22.49
CA ARG A 903 -20.48 35.44 -23.38
C ARG A 903 -21.25 36.58 -22.73
N PHE A 904 -21.32 37.74 -23.37
CA PHE A 904 -22.14 38.83 -22.85
C PHE A 904 -23.63 38.51 -22.98
N GLY A 905 -24.43 38.93 -22.00
CA GLY A 905 -25.89 38.94 -22.11
C GLY A 905 -26.58 37.61 -21.80
N ALA A 906 -25.86 36.48 -21.83
CA ALA A 906 -26.47 35.17 -21.56
C ALA A 906 -25.51 34.16 -20.92
N VAL A 907 -26.09 33.24 -20.15
CA VAL A 907 -25.49 31.96 -19.76
C VAL A 907 -26.17 30.87 -20.57
N VAL A 908 -25.38 30.07 -21.28
CA VAL A 908 -25.87 28.97 -22.13
C VAL A 908 -25.25 27.67 -21.66
N ASN A 909 -26.07 26.73 -21.22
CA ASN A 909 -25.63 25.38 -20.88
C ASN A 909 -25.73 24.47 -22.10
N LEU A 910 -24.58 23.94 -22.53
CA LEU A 910 -24.52 22.94 -23.58
C LEU A 910 -24.43 21.54 -22.97
N ASP A 911 -25.36 20.68 -23.37
CA ASP A 911 -25.50 19.31 -22.91
C ASP A 911 -25.68 18.33 -24.10
N GLY A 912 -25.52 17.04 -23.80
CA GLY A 912 -25.77 15.94 -24.74
C GLY A 912 -25.00 16.06 -26.07
N PRO A 913 -25.68 16.09 -27.23
CA PRO A 913 -25.00 16.15 -28.54
C PRO A 913 -24.30 17.49 -28.80
N HIS A 914 -24.62 18.54 -28.04
CA HIS A 914 -24.03 19.88 -28.21
C HIS A 914 -22.92 20.17 -27.19
N THR A 915 -22.60 19.24 -26.28
CA THR A 915 -21.53 19.41 -25.29
C THR A 915 -20.20 19.76 -25.99
N PRO A 916 -19.50 20.84 -25.57
CA PRO A 916 -18.27 21.27 -26.21
C PRO A 916 -17.11 20.31 -25.93
N ARG A 917 -16.17 20.21 -26.87
CA ARG A 917 -14.92 19.47 -26.62
C ARG A 917 -13.98 20.34 -25.82
N LEU A 918 -13.56 19.86 -24.65
CA LEU A 918 -12.66 20.58 -23.74
C LEU A 918 -11.20 20.20 -23.97
N SER A 919 -10.28 21.08 -23.56
CA SER A 919 -8.86 20.79 -23.40
C SER A 919 -8.61 19.73 -22.32
N VAL A 920 -7.39 19.18 -22.27
CA VAL A 920 -6.99 18.17 -21.27
C VAL A 920 -7.12 18.69 -19.84
N ASP A 921 -6.79 19.97 -19.60
CA ASP A 921 -6.95 20.64 -18.30
C ASP A 921 -8.41 21.05 -18.00
N ARG A 922 -9.34 20.80 -18.94
CA ARG A 922 -10.77 21.15 -18.89
C ARG A 922 -11.08 22.63 -18.59
N ARG A 923 -10.12 23.53 -18.76
CA ARG A 923 -10.28 24.98 -18.52
C ARG A 923 -10.79 25.73 -19.74
N LYS A 924 -10.60 25.19 -20.95
CA LYS A 924 -10.98 25.85 -22.21
C LYS A 924 -11.68 24.87 -23.14
N ALA A 925 -12.72 25.34 -23.82
CA ALA A 925 -13.31 24.62 -24.94
C ALA A 925 -12.44 24.79 -26.20
N LEU A 926 -12.10 23.67 -26.84
CA LEU A 926 -11.44 23.61 -28.15
C LEU A 926 -12.42 23.99 -29.26
N ASN A 927 -13.67 23.56 -29.14
CA ASN A 927 -14.77 23.95 -30.03
C ASN A 927 -16.13 23.89 -29.29
N HIS A 928 -17.14 24.55 -29.85
CA HIS A 928 -18.53 24.46 -29.42
C HIS A 928 -19.46 24.67 -30.62
N ASP A 929 -20.70 24.19 -30.51
CA ASP A 929 -21.72 24.34 -31.55
C ASP A 929 -22.29 25.76 -31.57
N ARG A 930 -21.63 26.65 -32.35
CA ARG A 930 -22.05 28.05 -32.49
C ARG A 930 -23.44 28.19 -33.10
N ALA A 931 -23.77 27.36 -34.09
CA ALA A 931 -25.05 27.44 -34.78
C ALA A 931 -26.22 27.12 -33.85
N TYR A 932 -26.05 26.10 -33.00
CA TYR A 932 -27.03 25.78 -31.96
C TYR A 932 -27.17 26.88 -30.91
N VAL A 933 -26.05 27.43 -30.42
CA VAL A 933 -26.08 28.55 -29.45
C VAL A 933 -26.82 29.76 -30.04
N ASP A 934 -26.51 30.12 -31.28
CA ASP A 934 -27.14 31.25 -31.95
C ASP A 934 -28.65 30.98 -32.17
N ASP A 935 -29.05 29.82 -32.68
CA ASP A 935 -30.46 29.42 -32.83
C ASP A 935 -31.22 29.46 -31.48
N LEU A 936 -30.61 28.95 -30.41
CA LEU A 936 -31.19 28.94 -29.07
C LEU A 936 -31.45 30.36 -28.57
N LEU A 937 -30.49 31.27 -28.72
CA LEU A 937 -30.63 32.67 -28.30
C LEU A 937 -31.76 33.37 -29.06
N HIS A 938 -31.86 33.15 -30.37
CA HIS A 938 -32.93 33.74 -31.19
C HIS A 938 -34.31 33.20 -30.78
N ARG A 939 -34.43 31.90 -30.50
CA ARG A 939 -35.69 31.30 -30.05
C ARG A 939 -36.12 31.77 -28.67
N GLU A 940 -35.18 32.15 -27.82
CA GLU A 940 -35.43 32.57 -26.43
C GLU A 940 -35.58 34.09 -26.26
N ILE A 941 -35.55 34.89 -27.35
CA ILE A 941 -35.87 36.33 -27.30
C ILE A 941 -37.23 36.62 -26.65
N PRO A 942 -38.33 35.87 -26.92
CA PRO A 942 -39.61 36.12 -26.25
C PRO A 942 -39.53 35.99 -24.72
N ALA A 943 -38.63 35.15 -24.19
CA ALA A 943 -38.42 35.00 -22.75
C ALA A 943 -37.76 36.25 -22.14
N LEU A 944 -36.89 36.92 -22.89
CA LEU A 944 -36.24 38.18 -22.49
C LEU A 944 -37.23 39.35 -22.44
N LEU A 945 -38.30 39.29 -23.24
CA LEU A 945 -39.31 40.35 -23.40
C LEU A 945 -40.45 40.27 -22.38
N ARG A 946 -40.52 39.24 -21.54
CA ARG A 946 -41.59 39.11 -20.53
C ARG A 946 -41.60 40.32 -19.59
N PRO A 947 -42.77 40.84 -19.16
CA PRO A 947 -42.87 42.06 -18.34
C PRO A 947 -42.05 42.02 -17.04
N ASP A 948 -41.89 40.83 -16.47
CA ASP A 948 -41.15 40.53 -15.25
C ASP A 948 -39.64 40.32 -15.47
N ALA A 949 -39.15 40.26 -16.71
CA ALA A 949 -37.74 40.09 -17.02
C ALA A 949 -36.95 41.40 -16.77
N PRO A 950 -36.03 41.45 -15.80
CA PRO A 950 -35.36 42.69 -15.40
C PRO A 950 -34.11 43.02 -16.23
N VAL A 951 -33.76 42.20 -17.23
CA VAL A 951 -32.47 42.27 -17.94
C VAL A 951 -32.48 43.30 -19.07
N LEU A 952 -33.59 43.40 -19.79
CA LEU A 952 -33.69 44.18 -21.02
C LEU A 952 -33.89 45.67 -20.76
N ASP A 953 -32.88 46.47 -21.10
CA ASP A 953 -32.93 47.93 -21.16
C ASP A 953 -32.08 48.46 -22.34
N HIS A 954 -32.15 49.77 -22.61
CA HIS A 954 -31.42 50.40 -23.72
C HIS A 954 -29.89 50.22 -23.57
N ALA A 955 -29.37 50.34 -22.34
CA ALA A 955 -27.95 50.21 -22.07
C ALA A 955 -27.46 48.78 -22.35
N TRP A 956 -28.25 47.77 -22.00
CA TRP A 956 -27.96 46.37 -22.27
C TRP A 956 -27.91 46.06 -23.77
N VAL A 957 -28.93 46.49 -24.54
CA VAL A 957 -28.94 46.29 -26.00
C VAL A 957 -27.78 47.06 -26.67
N SER A 958 -27.48 48.26 -26.18
CA SER A 958 -26.35 49.06 -26.66
C SER A 958 -24.99 48.41 -26.42
N GLN A 959 -24.84 47.63 -25.35
CA GLN A 959 -23.64 46.83 -25.12
C GLN A 959 -23.65 45.52 -25.91
N LEU A 960 -24.81 44.89 -26.07
CA LEU A 960 -24.96 43.64 -26.82
C LEU A 960 -24.48 43.78 -28.26
N VAL A 961 -24.71 44.93 -28.92
CA VAL A 961 -24.30 45.14 -30.32
C VAL A 961 -22.79 45.00 -30.53
N ALA A 962 -21.96 45.30 -29.52
CA ALA A 962 -20.51 45.12 -29.61
C ALA A 962 -20.08 43.65 -29.57
N HIS A 963 -20.96 42.76 -29.11
CA HIS A 963 -20.72 41.32 -28.97
C HIS A 963 -21.45 40.49 -30.03
N ASP A 964 -22.71 40.84 -30.33
CA ASP A 964 -23.57 40.14 -31.29
C ASP A 964 -24.53 41.15 -31.97
N PRO A 965 -24.09 41.80 -33.07
CA PRO A 965 -24.86 42.85 -33.72
C PRO A 965 -26.22 42.38 -34.28
N ARG A 966 -26.28 41.15 -34.79
CA ARG A 966 -27.53 40.58 -35.33
C ARG A 966 -28.56 40.36 -34.23
N LEU A 967 -28.14 39.71 -33.13
CA LEU A 967 -29.02 39.45 -32.01
C LEU A 967 -29.53 40.75 -31.38
N ALA A 968 -28.70 41.79 -31.30
CA ALA A 968 -29.10 43.10 -30.78
C ALA A 968 -30.22 43.75 -31.59
N ASP A 969 -30.11 43.75 -32.92
CA ASP A 969 -31.15 44.26 -33.82
C ASP A 969 -32.46 43.44 -33.70
N GLU A 970 -32.37 42.12 -33.71
CA GLU A 970 -33.54 41.23 -33.56
C GLU A 970 -34.25 41.44 -32.22
N VAL A 971 -33.50 41.54 -31.12
CA VAL A 971 -34.06 41.83 -29.79
C VAL A 971 -34.78 43.17 -29.80
N LEU A 972 -34.18 44.23 -30.40
CA LEU A 972 -34.86 45.52 -30.51
C LEU A 972 -36.14 45.41 -31.35
N LEU A 973 -36.07 44.81 -32.53
CA LEU A 973 -37.22 44.73 -33.45
C LEU A 973 -38.39 43.99 -32.79
N ARG A 974 -38.10 42.94 -32.00
CA ARG A 974 -39.11 42.24 -31.20
C ARG A 974 -39.63 43.10 -30.06
N ALA A 975 -38.77 43.85 -29.36
CA ALA A 975 -39.21 44.81 -28.33
C ALA A 975 -40.13 45.91 -28.90
N VAL A 976 -39.86 46.38 -30.11
CA VAL A 976 -40.69 47.34 -30.84
C VAL A 976 -42.03 46.71 -31.25
N ALA A 977 -42.01 45.50 -31.81
CA ALA A 977 -43.22 44.79 -32.21
C ALA A 977 -44.17 44.56 -31.02
N GLU A 978 -43.63 44.27 -29.84
CA GLU A 978 -44.39 44.05 -28.60
C GLU A 978 -44.67 45.34 -27.81
N ARG A 979 -44.27 46.51 -28.32
CA ARG A 979 -44.40 47.82 -27.64
C ARG A 979 -43.90 47.80 -26.20
N ARG A 980 -42.71 47.25 -26.00
CA ARG A 980 -42.08 47.04 -24.69
C ARG A 980 -42.10 48.33 -23.85
N THR A 981 -42.64 48.22 -22.63
CA THR A 981 -42.64 49.28 -21.61
C THR A 981 -42.38 48.65 -20.22
N PRO A 982 -41.57 49.29 -19.35
CA PRO A 982 -40.80 50.50 -19.60
C PRO A 982 -39.60 50.26 -20.55
N TRP A 983 -39.28 51.26 -21.38
CA TRP A 983 -38.04 51.33 -22.16
C TRP A 983 -37.20 52.50 -21.65
N VAL A 984 -36.29 52.19 -20.74
CA VAL A 984 -35.52 53.21 -20.01
C VAL A 984 -34.27 53.57 -20.80
N VAL A 985 -34.18 54.85 -21.20
CA VAL A 985 -32.98 55.45 -21.79
C VAL A 985 -32.47 56.53 -20.83
N GLY A 986 -31.32 56.29 -20.22
CA GLY A 986 -30.81 57.15 -19.13
C GLY A 986 -31.72 57.12 -17.90
N LYS A 987 -32.37 58.26 -17.60
CA LYS A 987 -33.35 58.39 -16.48
C LYS A 987 -34.81 58.50 -16.95
N ARG A 988 -35.08 58.37 -18.26
CA ARG A 988 -36.41 58.58 -18.85
C ARG A 988 -36.98 57.27 -19.40
N ASN A 989 -38.29 57.07 -19.23
CA ASN A 989 -39.03 56.00 -19.89
C ASN A 989 -39.62 56.55 -21.19
N LEU A 990 -39.24 55.98 -22.33
CA LEU A 990 -39.58 56.47 -23.67
C LEU A 990 -40.34 55.42 -24.47
N ASP A 991 -41.09 55.84 -25.49
CA ASP A 991 -41.71 54.89 -26.42
C ASP A 991 -40.65 54.27 -27.36
N VAL A 992 -40.37 52.97 -27.17
CA VAL A 992 -39.40 52.20 -27.97
C VAL A 992 -39.73 52.21 -29.47
N THR A 993 -41.00 52.32 -29.85
CA THR A 993 -41.43 52.32 -31.27
C THR A 993 -41.06 53.60 -32.00
N ALA A 994 -40.79 54.68 -31.26
CA ALA A 994 -40.36 55.96 -31.80
C ALA A 994 -38.86 56.19 -31.62
N VAL A 995 -38.30 55.89 -30.44
CA VAL A 995 -36.87 56.16 -30.15
C VAL A 995 -35.94 55.07 -30.68
N GLY A 996 -36.36 53.80 -30.67
CA GLY A 996 -35.49 52.66 -31.00
C GLY A 996 -34.34 52.48 -30.00
N CYS A 997 -33.18 52.08 -30.51
CA CYS A 997 -31.94 51.95 -29.71
C CYS A 997 -30.74 52.45 -30.51
N PHE A 998 -30.34 53.71 -30.30
CA PHE A 998 -29.07 54.24 -30.79
C PHE A 998 -28.06 54.28 -29.64
N THR A 999 -26.86 53.71 -29.80
CA THR A 999 -25.94 53.48 -28.67
C THR A 999 -25.48 54.76 -27.96
N GLU A 1000 -25.39 55.87 -28.69
CA GLU A 1000 -24.94 57.17 -28.17
C GLU A 1000 -26.06 57.97 -27.46
N ASP A 1001 -27.31 57.49 -27.46
CA ASP A 1001 -28.46 58.18 -26.84
C ASP A 1001 -28.34 58.31 -25.30
N ALA A 1002 -27.67 57.34 -24.64
CA ALA A 1002 -27.76 57.15 -23.19
C ALA A 1002 -27.06 58.22 -22.31
N PRO A 1003 -25.82 58.66 -22.59
CA PRO A 1003 -25.15 59.66 -21.76
C PRO A 1003 -25.62 61.11 -22.00
N GLU A 1004 -26.07 61.45 -23.21
CA GLU A 1004 -26.17 62.86 -23.65
C GLU A 1004 -27.54 63.50 -23.39
N TYR A 1005 -28.62 62.73 -23.50
CA TYR A 1005 -29.98 63.22 -23.25
C TYR A 1005 -30.49 62.95 -21.83
N ALA A 1006 -29.72 62.21 -21.02
CA ALA A 1006 -30.07 61.86 -19.64
C ALA A 1006 -29.77 63.00 -18.64
N THR A 1007 -28.84 63.90 -18.96
CA THR A 1007 -28.37 65.01 -18.09
C THR A 1007 -29.00 66.36 -18.44
N GLY A 1008 -29.62 66.49 -19.63
CA GLY A 1008 -30.13 67.78 -20.14
C GLY A 1008 -29.04 68.69 -20.71
N ASP A 1009 -27.81 68.19 -20.82
CA ASP A 1009 -26.64 68.93 -21.29
C ASP A 1009 -26.49 68.75 -22.81
N LEU A 1010 -27.08 69.66 -23.59
CA LEU A 1010 -27.08 69.61 -25.06
C LEU A 1010 -25.71 69.98 -25.69
N GLU A 1011 -24.69 70.32 -24.87
CA GLU A 1011 -23.39 70.78 -25.36
C GLU A 1011 -22.64 69.73 -26.20
N HIS A 1012 -22.85 68.42 -25.98
CA HIS A 1012 -22.15 67.36 -26.73
C HIS A 1012 -22.85 66.86 -27.99
N LEU A 1013 -24.14 67.16 -28.19
CA LEU A 1013 -24.81 66.89 -29.48
C LEU A 1013 -24.13 67.64 -30.62
N SER A 1014 -23.53 68.80 -30.32
CA SER A 1014 -22.72 69.58 -31.27
C SER A 1014 -21.51 68.84 -31.87
N SER A 1015 -21.11 67.68 -31.30
CA SER A 1015 -20.02 66.82 -31.81
C SER A 1015 -20.49 65.77 -32.83
N LEU A 1016 -21.77 65.44 -32.85
CA LEU A 1016 -22.39 64.60 -33.88
C LEU A 1016 -22.71 65.47 -35.11
N PRO A 1017 -22.72 64.92 -36.35
CA PRO A 1017 -23.11 65.69 -37.52
C PRO A 1017 -24.54 66.26 -37.39
N PRO A 1018 -24.83 67.46 -37.91
CA PRO A 1018 -26.12 68.14 -37.76
C PRO A 1018 -27.34 67.28 -38.12
N GLY A 1019 -27.27 66.49 -39.20
CA GLY A 1019 -28.38 65.64 -39.59
C GLY A 1019 -28.60 64.42 -38.68
N LEU A 1020 -27.55 63.92 -38.01
CA LEU A 1020 -27.68 62.88 -36.98
C LEU A 1020 -28.34 63.45 -35.72
N GLN A 1021 -27.95 64.66 -35.31
CA GLN A 1021 -28.60 65.38 -34.20
C GLN A 1021 -30.08 65.61 -34.49
N GLU A 1022 -30.42 66.07 -35.71
CA GLU A 1022 -31.80 66.32 -36.11
C GLU A 1022 -32.64 65.03 -36.08
N TRP A 1023 -32.12 63.94 -36.64
CA TRP A 1023 -32.78 62.63 -36.61
C TRP A 1023 -33.04 62.15 -35.17
N ARG A 1024 -32.03 62.20 -34.30
CA ARG A 1024 -32.18 61.77 -32.89
C ARG A 1024 -33.12 62.69 -32.11
N HIS A 1025 -33.04 64.01 -32.29
CA HIS A 1025 -33.96 64.97 -31.66
C HIS A 1025 -35.42 64.71 -32.00
N LEU A 1026 -35.72 64.50 -33.28
CA LEU A 1026 -37.08 64.20 -33.74
C LEU A 1026 -37.58 62.86 -33.17
N ALA A 1027 -36.74 61.83 -33.13
CA ALA A 1027 -37.07 60.54 -32.53
C ALA A 1027 -37.39 60.66 -31.03
N TRP A 1028 -36.59 61.41 -30.27
CA TRP A 1028 -36.78 61.65 -28.84
C TRP A 1028 -38.04 62.47 -28.53
N VAL A 1029 -38.33 63.52 -29.31
CA VAL A 1029 -39.57 64.30 -29.20
C VAL A 1029 -40.78 63.40 -29.46
N LYS A 1030 -40.75 62.59 -30.52
CA LYS A 1030 -41.83 61.66 -30.88
C LYS A 1030 -42.03 60.55 -29.83
N ALA A 1031 -40.96 60.15 -29.15
CA ALA A 1031 -41.01 59.15 -28.07
C ALA A 1031 -41.48 59.71 -26.71
N GLY A 1032 -41.88 60.99 -26.65
CA GLY A 1032 -42.46 61.63 -25.47
C GLY A 1032 -41.43 62.20 -24.49
N ALA A 1033 -40.18 62.42 -24.91
CA ALA A 1033 -39.13 62.88 -24.01
C ALA A 1033 -39.34 64.31 -23.47
N PHE A 1034 -40.04 65.18 -24.20
CA PHE A 1034 -40.22 66.61 -23.86
C PHE A 1034 -41.71 66.99 -23.79
N PRO A 1035 -42.28 67.07 -22.58
CA PRO A 1035 -43.69 67.45 -22.41
C PRO A 1035 -43.96 68.85 -23.00
N GLY A 1036 -44.91 68.94 -23.94
CA GLY A 1036 -45.32 70.20 -24.57
C GLY A 1036 -44.62 70.56 -25.88
N VAL A 1037 -43.65 69.76 -26.35
CA VAL A 1037 -43.00 69.92 -27.66
C VAL A 1037 -43.61 68.93 -28.64
N LEU A 1038 -44.17 69.42 -29.76
CA LEU A 1038 -44.73 68.60 -30.84
C LEU A 1038 -43.85 68.75 -32.09
N ALA A 1039 -43.47 67.64 -32.70
CA ALA A 1039 -42.77 67.65 -33.98
C ALA A 1039 -43.75 68.08 -35.09
N VAL A 1040 -43.42 69.17 -35.81
CA VAL A 1040 -44.25 69.74 -36.89
C VAL A 1040 -43.67 69.33 -38.26
N ALA A 1041 -43.74 68.04 -38.61
CA ALA A 1041 -43.51 67.54 -39.97
C ALA A 1041 -44.06 66.11 -40.17
N PRO A 1042 -44.45 65.70 -41.40
CA PRO A 1042 -45.11 64.42 -41.68
C PRO A 1042 -44.15 63.28 -42.10
N GLU A 1043 -42.83 63.46 -42.03
CA GLU A 1043 -41.89 62.41 -42.44
C GLU A 1043 -41.77 61.29 -41.39
N GLU A 1044 -41.79 60.04 -41.86
CA GLU A 1044 -41.49 58.88 -41.03
C GLU A 1044 -40.04 58.96 -40.52
N VAL A 1045 -39.88 59.36 -39.26
CA VAL A 1045 -38.59 59.29 -38.55
C VAL A 1045 -38.11 57.83 -38.56
N PRO A 1046 -36.96 57.51 -39.18
CA PRO A 1046 -36.44 56.15 -39.21
C PRO A 1046 -36.20 55.63 -37.80
N LEU A 1047 -36.62 54.39 -37.53
CA LEU A 1047 -36.34 53.71 -36.25
C LEU A 1047 -34.84 53.44 -36.15
N ALA A 1048 -34.20 53.90 -35.08
CA ALA A 1048 -32.79 53.59 -34.85
C ALA A 1048 -32.60 52.14 -34.39
N ARG A 1049 -31.70 51.44 -35.08
CA ARG A 1049 -31.22 50.11 -34.73
C ARG A 1049 -29.87 50.20 -34.00
N PRO A 1050 -29.56 49.27 -33.09
CA PRO A 1050 -28.25 49.20 -32.44
C PRO A 1050 -27.10 49.22 -33.44
N THR A 1051 -27.24 48.51 -34.56
CA THR A 1051 -26.22 48.44 -35.62
C THR A 1051 -26.01 49.75 -36.37
N ASP A 1052 -26.97 50.70 -36.36
CA ASP A 1052 -26.84 51.98 -37.06
C ASP A 1052 -25.65 52.79 -36.53
N ALA A 1053 -25.37 52.73 -35.22
CA ALA A 1053 -24.20 53.41 -34.63
C ALA A 1053 -22.86 52.81 -35.09
N VAL A 1054 -22.84 51.49 -35.37
CA VAL A 1054 -21.66 50.78 -35.90
C VAL A 1054 -21.48 51.09 -37.38
N LEU A 1055 -22.55 51.06 -38.17
CA LEU A 1055 -22.54 51.33 -39.61
C LEU A 1055 -22.18 52.78 -39.95
N LEU A 1056 -22.59 53.72 -39.10
CA LEU A 1056 -22.23 55.13 -39.22
C LEU A 1056 -20.88 55.45 -38.57
N SER A 1057 -20.13 54.46 -38.07
CA SER A 1057 -18.83 54.65 -37.39
C SER A 1057 -18.82 55.68 -36.24
N VAL A 1058 -19.97 55.87 -35.60
CA VAL A 1058 -20.16 56.84 -34.49
C VAL A 1058 -19.90 56.20 -33.13
N SER A 1059 -19.91 54.86 -33.04
CA SER A 1059 -19.82 54.15 -31.77
C SER A 1059 -18.52 54.42 -31.01
N ARG A 1060 -18.63 54.79 -29.73
CA ARG A 1060 -17.49 54.93 -28.79
C ARG A 1060 -16.85 53.59 -28.40
N TYR A 1061 -17.51 52.46 -28.71
CA TYR A 1061 -16.98 51.13 -28.42
C TYR A 1061 -16.18 50.63 -29.64
N PRO A 1062 -14.85 50.44 -29.53
CA PRO A 1062 -14.11 49.84 -30.63
C PRO A 1062 -14.63 48.41 -30.83
N VAL A 1063 -15.14 48.12 -32.03
CA VAL A 1063 -15.44 46.75 -32.50
C VAL A 1063 -14.17 45.86 -32.56
N SER A 1064 -13.01 46.45 -32.24
CA SER A 1064 -11.69 45.83 -32.25
C SER A 1064 -11.28 45.29 -30.86
N ARG A 1065 -11.43 43.99 -30.62
CA ARG A 1065 -10.52 43.26 -29.70
C ARG A 1065 -9.32 42.71 -30.49
N PRO A 1066 -8.10 42.69 -29.92
CA PRO A 1066 -6.90 42.30 -30.65
C PRO A 1066 -6.92 40.79 -30.93
N GLY A 1067 -6.89 40.41 -32.21
CA GLY A 1067 -6.69 39.02 -32.64
C GLY A 1067 -7.63 38.48 -33.73
N ARG A 1068 -8.63 39.23 -34.19
CA ARG A 1068 -9.40 38.87 -35.40
C ARG A 1068 -9.35 39.99 -36.42
N GLN A 1069 -8.87 39.66 -37.62
CA GLN A 1069 -8.87 40.53 -38.80
C GLN A 1069 -10.30 40.97 -39.15
N ARG A 1070 -10.37 42.20 -39.68
CA ARG A 1070 -11.51 42.85 -40.34
C ARG A 1070 -12.43 41.89 -41.11
N THR A 1071 -13.72 41.94 -40.81
CA THR A 1071 -14.80 41.84 -41.81
C THR A 1071 -16.07 42.51 -41.25
N THR A 1072 -16.28 43.79 -41.57
CA THR A 1072 -17.61 44.42 -41.51
C THR A 1072 -18.65 43.69 -42.38
N GLY A 1073 -18.22 42.70 -43.20
CA GLY A 1073 -19.06 41.96 -44.15
C GLY A 1073 -19.62 40.59 -43.70
N ASP A 1074 -19.23 40.00 -42.56
CA ASP A 1074 -19.66 38.61 -42.22
C ASP A 1074 -20.99 38.54 -41.45
N TRP A 1075 -21.37 39.59 -40.72
CA TRP A 1075 -22.64 39.66 -39.99
C TRP A 1075 -23.77 40.29 -40.81
N LEU A 1076 -23.54 40.76 -42.03
CA LEU A 1076 -24.60 41.14 -42.95
C LEU A 1076 -24.93 39.92 -43.82
N PRO A 1077 -26.15 39.33 -43.77
CA PRO A 1077 -26.44 38.14 -44.56
C PRO A 1077 -26.27 38.45 -46.05
N ARG A 1078 -25.46 37.66 -46.77
CA ARG A 1078 -25.38 37.75 -48.23
C ARG A 1078 -26.71 37.26 -48.83
N GLY A 1079 -27.66 38.17 -49.02
CA GLY A 1079 -28.97 37.88 -49.64
C GLY A 1079 -30.17 38.51 -48.94
N GLU A 1080 -30.06 38.89 -47.67
CA GLU A 1080 -31.05 39.78 -47.05
C GLU A 1080 -30.58 41.22 -47.23
N ALA A 1081 -31.43 42.04 -47.84
CA ALA A 1081 -31.22 43.47 -47.81
C ALA A 1081 -31.36 43.91 -46.35
N VAL A 1082 -30.25 44.16 -45.64
CA VAL A 1082 -30.24 45.40 -44.84
C VAL A 1082 -30.72 46.44 -45.83
N PRO A 1083 -31.85 47.12 -45.59
CA PRO A 1083 -32.36 48.01 -46.61
C PRO A 1083 -31.21 48.96 -46.86
N VAL A 1084 -30.54 48.82 -48.01
CA VAL A 1084 -29.49 49.75 -48.38
C VAL A 1084 -30.15 51.12 -48.39
N GLY A 1085 -31.44 51.19 -48.70
CA GLY A 1085 -32.32 52.33 -48.48
C GLY A 1085 -32.48 52.82 -47.03
N HIS A 1086 -32.36 52.03 -45.96
CA HIS A 1086 -32.35 52.50 -44.55
C HIS A 1086 -31.00 53.12 -44.21
N VAL A 1087 -29.90 52.41 -44.44
CA VAL A 1087 -28.55 52.92 -44.19
C VAL A 1087 -28.23 54.11 -45.09
N TYR A 1088 -28.65 54.08 -46.37
CA TYR A 1088 -28.54 55.19 -47.32
C TYR A 1088 -29.50 56.33 -47.00
N ARG A 1089 -30.74 56.07 -46.52
CA ARG A 1089 -31.67 57.15 -46.09
C ARG A 1089 -31.14 57.83 -44.86
N VAL A 1090 -30.67 57.08 -43.87
CA VAL A 1090 -30.00 57.61 -42.68
C VAL A 1090 -28.72 58.33 -43.09
N ALA A 1091 -27.82 57.73 -43.88
CA ALA A 1091 -26.61 58.38 -44.40
C ALA A 1091 -26.88 59.66 -45.20
N LYS A 1092 -27.89 59.65 -46.08
CA LYS A 1092 -28.34 60.81 -46.89
C LYS A 1092 -28.99 61.90 -46.03
N GLN A 1093 -29.80 61.54 -45.02
CA GLN A 1093 -30.42 62.49 -44.08
C GLN A 1093 -29.40 63.06 -43.08
N THR A 1094 -28.36 62.29 -42.75
CA THR A 1094 -27.37 62.65 -41.72
C THR A 1094 -26.06 63.23 -42.26
N GLY A 1095 -25.81 63.11 -43.57
CA GLY A 1095 -24.58 63.58 -44.24
C GLY A 1095 -23.37 62.64 -44.10
N TYR A 1096 -23.57 61.40 -43.63
CA TYR A 1096 -22.49 60.44 -43.39
C TYR A 1096 -22.18 59.60 -44.64
N THR A 1097 -20.91 59.23 -44.85
CA THR A 1097 -20.53 58.20 -45.83
C THR A 1097 -20.46 56.85 -45.10
N PRO A 1098 -21.25 55.83 -45.48
CA PRO A 1098 -21.14 54.50 -44.87
C PRO A 1098 -19.70 53.98 -44.99
N ALA A 1099 -19.18 53.35 -43.93
CA ALA A 1099 -17.82 52.82 -43.88
C ALA A 1099 -17.61 51.56 -44.74
#